data_AF-A0A6C0C593-F1
#
_entry.id   AF-A0A6C0C593-F1
#
_cell.length_a   1.000
_cell.length_b   1.000
_cell.length_c   1.000
_cell.angle_alpha   90.00
_cell.angle_beta   90.00
_cell.angle_gamma   90.00
#
_symmetry.space_group_name_H-M   'P 1'
#
loop_
_entity.id
_entity.type
_entity.pdbx_description
1 polymer ?
#
loop_
_entity_poly.entity_id
_entity_poly.type
_entity_poly.pdbx_seq_one_letter_code
_entity_poly.pdbx_strand_id
1 'polypeptide(L)'
;MFGSTVNNKGNVEKNKKVKEGPCLFPFTYKWKSHDKCYLTDKGSICATSLHTKVPKRRTLKTYGYCKKPKTKIILKKSTMKILRKIKGSRVTLKKIDKSKSKGTKSKHNMKIKMPKIKTGIKKMTPKSKGLNKSLLGILEELEELMKLKGELFRARAYHNAAESVMLYQKPIENIEELKGKPGIGKTIMEKFNEYVTTGKLKTLERAKGDPLYIFPKIYGIGPKKAKQLVEAGVLTLKELRVRQEQLLNKNQKLGLKYFEDIEKRIPRAEINEFRDILADVFSKLKHKGSRFEIVGSYRRGNATSGDIDIIITNTQDDNSIFDTFIKALQDREIIIEILTKGKTKSMVIGKLQDQTPRRVDFMYASPSEYAFAILYFTGSKELNVVMRQRALELGYSMNEHGLYKMEGSKKGEKLNTLFPTEQSIFKFLGLEYKTPVERTDGRIEVKSIVSEAGMVVTSTELKEGKINKKKPQVKSLKKNRKLSKKKASDAFTPRKALISLGKEGISALKSLSETQLSNMIRYGNDAYYNKNPVVTDTVYDILKEYIERNFPDNIAITEVGAPIEKNKVALPYYMGSMEKIKPDTGALTRWKKKYKGPYVISAKLDGMSVMYSTENGEKRLYSRGGSTNGLDLSHMIPYLQLPEFENITIRGELIIPIAVFNKKYKGKGYKSARNFVGGMMNSKGREISKWKDMNMVAYEVIKPILKPSSQMSWLEKNGAITVKNDTTDKISNESLSEVLVDWRTSYKYEIDGIIVINDEIYPRENKNPSHAFAFKMVLSDQVVEVKVIDVNYSVSKYGYLKPVIRIEPVRIRGADIEFATAHNIKNVIDNKIGIGAIVQLIRSGDVIPKIEKVIVPAEEPKLPDVLWKWNDTRVDAVLKDSETNEAVRNKNIIAFFEDLSISSFAEGNILKVIKSGFDSVPKILTISKADLLNVKGFKEKTANKIYNSLQDKMNSITLPVLMNATNIFGRGMGENRISAVLESYPDILTMDATAEEKESLIRDIEGFAVKTANLFVTNIPLFMDFIRETKLQSKLKRAKIDTSHQLYGKKILLTGFRDKYLEARIKAFGGKIANSVSSKLLVVLVPTLDIDTSKAENARKKNLILMTPDAFVKKYL
;
A
#
# COMPACT_ATOMS: atom_id res chain seq x y z
N MET A 1 -45.89 10.04 37.08
CA MET A 1 -46.00 9.27 35.81
C MET A 1 -45.07 8.07 35.87
N PHE A 2 -45.25 7.00 35.09
CA PHE A 2 -44.42 5.78 35.20
C PHE A 2 -43.82 5.39 33.84
N GLY A 3 -42.53 5.05 33.81
CA GLY A 3 -41.81 4.57 32.63
C GLY A 3 -41.90 3.05 32.52
N SER A 4 -42.13 2.54 31.31
CA SER A 4 -42.24 1.11 31.00
C SER A 4 -41.21 0.67 29.95
N THR A 5 -40.88 -0.62 29.91
CA THR A 5 -40.01 -1.25 28.90
C THR A 5 -40.71 -1.46 27.56
N VAL A 6 -42.05 -1.39 27.53
CA VAL A 6 -42.85 -1.55 26.32
C VAL A 6 -43.05 -0.20 25.62
N ASN A 7 -42.58 -0.10 24.38
CA ASN A 7 -42.63 1.10 23.55
C ASN A 7 -44.02 1.34 22.92
N ASN A 8 -44.21 2.47 22.21
CA ASN A 8 -45.52 2.83 21.62
C ASN A 8 -46.01 1.88 20.51
N LYS A 9 -45.16 0.98 20.01
CA LYS A 9 -45.51 -0.06 19.01
C LYS A 9 -45.81 -1.41 19.68
N GLY A 10 -45.94 -1.45 21.01
CA GLY A 10 -46.24 -2.68 21.77
C GLY A 10 -45.04 -3.59 22.02
N ASN A 11 -43.84 -3.21 21.57
CA ASN A 11 -42.64 -4.05 21.67
C ASN A 11 -41.85 -3.78 22.96
N VAL A 12 -41.44 -4.86 23.64
CA VAL A 12 -40.54 -4.81 24.80
C VAL A 12 -39.10 -4.52 24.33
N GLU A 13 -38.51 -3.39 24.74
CA GLU A 13 -37.10 -3.12 24.43
C GLU A 13 -36.15 -3.78 25.43
N LYS A 14 -35.46 -4.85 25.00
CA LYS A 14 -34.41 -5.56 25.75
C LYS A 14 -33.08 -4.78 25.90
N ASN A 15 -33.13 -3.45 25.87
CA ASN A 15 -31.94 -2.58 25.96
C ASN A 15 -31.58 -2.34 27.43
N LYS A 16 -30.31 -2.55 27.83
CA LYS A 16 -29.83 -2.37 29.21
C LYS A 16 -30.05 -0.94 29.79
N LYS A 17 -30.30 0.07 28.96
CA LYS A 17 -30.67 1.45 29.38
C LYS A 17 -32.17 1.68 29.56
N VAL A 18 -33.01 0.76 29.13
CA VAL A 18 -34.48 0.81 29.29
C VAL A 18 -34.85 0.03 30.56
N LYS A 19 -35.54 0.68 31.49
CA LYS A 19 -35.99 0.11 32.76
C LYS A 19 -37.36 0.65 33.15
N GLU A 20 -38.16 -0.18 33.79
CA GLU A 20 -39.42 0.26 34.41
C GLU A 20 -39.14 1.01 35.72
N GLY A 21 -40.01 1.96 36.07
CA GLY A 21 -39.88 2.76 37.29
C GLY A 21 -40.64 4.08 37.24
N PRO A 22 -40.73 4.83 38.36
CA PRO A 22 -41.32 6.15 38.37
C PRO A 22 -40.56 7.11 37.44
N CYS A 23 -41.28 7.97 36.73
CA CYS A 23 -40.67 9.02 35.92
C CYS A 23 -40.12 10.13 36.82
N LEU A 24 -38.82 10.41 36.69
CA LEU A 24 -38.12 11.47 37.41
C LEU A 24 -38.02 12.72 36.54
N PHE A 25 -38.55 13.84 37.03
CA PHE A 25 -38.50 15.15 36.38
C PHE A 25 -37.93 16.23 37.32
N PRO A 26 -37.27 17.28 36.80
CA PRO A 26 -36.80 17.38 35.42
C PRO A 26 -35.64 16.40 35.14
N PHE A 27 -35.40 16.08 33.87
CA PHE A 27 -34.26 15.29 33.42
C PHE A 27 -33.61 15.88 32.15
N THR A 28 -32.30 15.73 32.01
CA THR A 28 -31.56 16.19 30.82
C THR A 28 -31.42 15.06 29.81
N TYR A 29 -31.84 15.31 28.57
CA TYR A 29 -31.71 14.41 27.42
C TYR A 29 -31.48 15.21 26.13
N LYS A 30 -30.54 14.78 25.28
CA LYS A 30 -30.01 15.56 24.14
C LYS A 30 -29.66 17.01 24.53
N TRP A 31 -28.95 17.17 25.65
CA TRP A 31 -28.50 18.44 26.24
C TRP A 31 -29.58 19.45 26.66
N LYS A 32 -30.87 19.20 26.37
CA LYS A 32 -32.00 19.99 26.87
C LYS A 32 -32.60 19.36 28.13
N SER A 33 -33.13 20.20 29.03
CA SER A 33 -33.87 19.77 30.22
C SER A 33 -35.35 19.56 29.87
N HIS A 34 -35.96 18.52 30.42
CA HIS A 34 -37.36 18.15 30.18
C HIS A 34 -38.08 17.97 31.51
N ASP A 35 -39.11 18.79 31.70
CA ASP A 35 -40.10 18.80 32.79
C ASP A 35 -41.16 17.70 32.65
N LYS A 36 -41.44 17.32 31.39
CA LYS A 36 -42.39 16.29 30.97
C LYS A 36 -41.73 15.25 30.07
N CYS A 37 -42.50 14.27 29.60
CA CYS A 37 -41.95 13.20 28.76
C CYS A 37 -41.54 13.71 27.38
N TYR A 38 -40.32 13.36 26.95
CA TYR A 38 -39.77 13.75 25.66
C TYR A 38 -40.20 12.75 24.57
N LEU A 39 -40.82 13.23 23.49
CA LEU A 39 -41.29 12.37 22.40
C LEU A 39 -40.12 11.80 21.57
N THR A 40 -40.18 10.50 21.26
CA THR A 40 -39.27 9.82 20.32
C THR A 40 -40.08 8.97 19.33
N ASP A 41 -39.43 8.51 18.26
CA ASP A 41 -40.00 7.65 17.20
C ASP A 41 -40.53 6.29 17.72
N LYS A 42 -40.21 5.94 18.97
CA LYS A 42 -40.65 4.75 19.72
C LYS A 42 -41.61 5.09 20.88
N GLY A 43 -42.03 6.35 21.01
CA GLY A 43 -42.92 6.85 22.07
C GLY A 43 -42.24 7.85 23.00
N SER A 44 -43.03 8.49 23.86
CA SER A 44 -42.53 9.48 24.82
C SER A 44 -41.78 8.81 25.97
N ILE A 45 -40.61 9.34 26.35
CA ILE A 45 -39.74 8.78 27.38
C ILE A 45 -39.57 9.71 28.59
N CYS A 46 -39.30 9.13 29.75
CA CYS A 46 -38.85 9.81 30.96
C CYS A 46 -37.61 9.12 31.54
N ALA A 47 -36.84 9.83 32.37
CA ALA A 47 -35.81 9.18 33.16
C ALA A 47 -36.43 8.29 34.25
N THR A 48 -35.92 7.06 34.40
CA THR A 48 -36.23 6.15 35.52
C THR A 48 -35.06 6.02 36.50
N SER A 49 -33.87 6.49 36.11
CA SER A 49 -32.79 6.84 37.04
C SER A 49 -31.93 7.97 36.46
N LEU A 50 -31.25 8.71 37.33
CA LEU A 50 -30.40 9.85 36.99
C LEU A 50 -28.92 9.57 37.32
N HIS A 51 -28.01 10.30 36.69
CA HIS A 51 -26.58 10.25 37.00
C HIS A 51 -26.27 11.08 38.26
N THR A 52 -26.15 10.40 39.41
CA THR A 52 -25.90 11.02 40.73
C THR A 52 -24.51 11.66 40.90
N LYS A 53 -23.54 11.35 40.03
CA LYS A 53 -22.16 11.87 40.13
C LYS A 53 -21.96 13.31 39.61
N VAL A 54 -23.01 14.02 39.21
CA VAL A 54 -22.94 15.43 38.78
C VAL A 54 -24.16 16.21 39.34
N PRO A 55 -24.06 16.80 40.54
CA PRO A 55 -25.22 17.39 41.24
C PRO A 55 -25.99 18.44 40.42
N LYS A 56 -25.28 19.28 39.66
CA LYS A 56 -25.87 20.39 38.87
C LYS A 56 -26.50 19.97 37.54
N ARG A 57 -26.47 18.69 37.12
CA ARG A 57 -27.08 18.23 35.84
C ARG A 57 -27.77 16.87 36.00
N ARG A 58 -29.10 16.90 36.05
CA ARG A 58 -30.00 15.72 36.18
C ARG A 58 -30.07 14.88 34.89
N THR A 59 -28.92 14.41 34.40
CA THR A 59 -28.82 13.64 33.15
C THR A 59 -29.39 12.24 33.30
N LEU A 60 -30.21 11.84 32.33
CA LEU A 60 -30.89 10.55 32.25
C LEU A 60 -29.89 9.38 32.15
N LYS A 61 -29.94 8.46 33.12
CA LYS A 61 -29.08 7.26 33.24
C LYS A 61 -29.77 6.01 32.69
N THR A 62 -31.03 5.82 33.07
CA THR A 62 -31.97 4.86 32.43
C THR A 62 -33.28 5.56 32.13
N TYR A 63 -34.04 5.03 31.17
CA TYR A 63 -35.33 5.57 30.77
C TYR A 63 -36.42 4.51 30.67
N GLY A 64 -37.67 4.97 30.63
CA GLY A 64 -38.82 4.14 30.30
C GLY A 64 -39.84 4.95 29.49
N TYR A 65 -40.64 4.23 28.71
CA TYR A 65 -41.72 4.81 27.91
C TYR A 65 -42.91 5.19 28.80
N CYS A 66 -43.32 6.45 28.73
CA CYS A 66 -44.25 7.06 29.66
C CYS A 66 -45.67 6.51 29.55
N LYS A 67 -46.22 6.09 30.68
CA LYS A 67 -47.61 5.70 30.86
C LYS A 67 -48.21 6.44 32.06
N LYS A 68 -49.51 6.77 31.97
CA LYS A 68 -50.29 7.17 33.15
C LYS A 68 -50.32 5.97 34.12
N PRO A 69 -49.97 6.13 35.41
CA PRO A 69 -50.12 5.05 36.37
C PRO A 69 -51.62 4.73 36.52
N LYS A 70 -51.97 3.44 36.55
CA LYS A 70 -53.31 3.03 36.98
C LYS A 70 -53.35 3.06 38.50
N THR A 71 -54.17 3.94 39.07
CA THR A 71 -54.51 3.89 40.49
C THR A 71 -55.18 2.56 40.82
N LYS A 72 -54.71 1.89 41.87
CA LYS A 72 -55.54 0.92 42.59
C LYS A 72 -56.50 1.73 43.46
N ILE A 73 -57.80 1.72 43.14
CA ILE A 73 -58.83 2.06 44.13
C ILE A 73 -59.12 0.78 44.91
N ILE A 74 -58.93 0.84 46.23
CA ILE A 74 -59.43 -0.15 47.17
C ILE A 74 -60.83 0.31 47.57
N LEU A 75 -61.85 -0.52 47.37
CA LEU A 75 -63.18 -0.32 47.94
C LEU A 75 -63.72 -1.64 48.47
N LYS A 76 -63.86 -1.72 49.80
CA LYS A 76 -64.70 -2.70 50.49
C LYS A 76 -66.12 -2.16 50.54
N LYS A 77 -67.15 -3.00 50.41
CA LYS A 77 -68.32 -3.09 51.33
C LYS A 77 -69.29 -4.21 50.94
N SER A 78 -70.02 -4.69 51.95
CA SER A 78 -71.31 -5.41 51.95
C SER A 78 -71.60 -6.54 50.94
N THR A 79 -71.83 -7.72 51.52
CA THR A 79 -73.09 -8.49 51.44
C THR A 79 -74.12 -8.20 50.32
N MET A 80 -74.72 -9.29 49.78
CA MET A 80 -76.16 -9.50 49.50
C MET A 80 -76.98 -8.40 48.76
N LYS A 81 -77.94 -8.69 47.88
CA LYS A 81 -78.73 -9.91 47.60
C LYS A 81 -79.50 -9.69 46.27
N ILE A 82 -80.49 -10.55 45.99
CA ILE A 82 -81.79 -10.17 45.40
C ILE A 82 -81.86 -9.83 43.89
N LEU A 83 -83.04 -10.19 43.36
CA LEU A 83 -83.76 -9.80 42.12
C LEU A 83 -83.30 -8.49 41.44
N ARG A 84 -83.36 -8.29 40.11
CA ARG A 84 -84.03 -8.95 38.94
C ARG A 84 -83.09 -8.75 37.73
N LYS A 85 -83.15 -9.45 36.59
CA LYS A 85 -84.17 -10.26 35.90
C LYS A 85 -85.42 -9.53 35.38
N ILE A 86 -85.22 -8.31 34.91
CA ILE A 86 -85.93 -7.73 33.76
C ILE A 86 -84.85 -7.62 32.66
N LYS A 87 -84.86 -8.25 31.49
CA LYS A 87 -85.79 -9.18 30.82
C LYS A 87 -87.16 -8.61 30.43
N GLY A 88 -87.29 -8.28 29.13
CA GLY A 88 -88.51 -7.78 28.49
C GLY A 88 -88.49 -6.25 28.41
N SER A 89 -88.77 -5.61 27.28
CA SER A 89 -89.08 -6.14 25.93
C SER A 89 -87.84 -6.05 25.02
N ARG A 90 -87.51 -6.93 24.07
CA ARG A 90 -87.96 -8.28 23.69
C ARG A 90 -89.47 -8.55 23.59
N VAL A 91 -90.01 -8.39 22.38
CA VAL A 91 -90.79 -9.48 21.80
C VAL A 91 -89.81 -10.56 21.35
N THR A 92 -89.99 -11.75 21.94
CA THR A 92 -89.53 -13.12 21.60
C THR A 92 -88.73 -13.31 20.29
N LEU A 93 -87.62 -14.06 20.18
CA LEU A 93 -86.95 -15.14 20.97
C LEU A 93 -85.40 -15.06 20.73
N LYS A 94 -84.48 -16.06 20.83
CA LYS A 94 -84.45 -17.44 21.40
C LYS A 94 -83.23 -17.62 22.36
N LYS A 95 -82.18 -18.40 22.00
CA LYS A 95 -80.99 -18.87 22.79
C LYS A 95 -79.65 -18.29 22.20
N ILE A 96 -78.47 -18.21 22.84
CA ILE A 96 -77.96 -18.43 24.22
C ILE A 96 -76.65 -17.60 24.45
N ASP A 97 -76.24 -17.45 25.73
CA ASP A 97 -75.01 -16.83 26.30
C ASP A 97 -73.65 -17.37 25.75
N LYS A 98 -72.45 -16.77 25.95
CA LYS A 98 -72.04 -15.59 26.76
C LYS A 98 -70.78 -14.84 26.26
N SER A 99 -70.55 -13.69 26.91
CA SER A 99 -69.46 -12.71 26.82
C SER A 99 -68.00 -13.15 26.55
N LYS A 100 -67.37 -12.40 25.64
CA LYS A 100 -66.03 -11.74 25.71
C LYS A 100 -64.96 -12.37 26.64
N SER A 101 -63.87 -12.83 26.04
CA SER A 101 -62.59 -13.08 26.72
C SER A 101 -61.40 -12.43 26.00
N LYS A 102 -60.28 -12.35 26.73
CA LYS A 102 -58.89 -12.04 26.33
C LYS A 102 -58.61 -11.73 24.84
N GLY A 103 -58.32 -10.47 24.54
CA GLY A 103 -57.79 -10.03 23.23
C GLY A 103 -56.29 -10.29 22.99
N THR A 104 -55.63 -11.13 23.79
CA THR A 104 -54.22 -11.49 23.60
C THR A 104 -54.07 -12.57 22.53
N LYS A 105 -53.73 -12.17 21.30
CA LYS A 105 -53.38 -13.09 20.21
C LYS A 105 -52.07 -13.82 20.50
N SER A 106 -52.17 -15.04 21.02
CA SER A 106 -51.20 -16.11 20.79
C SER A 106 -51.91 -17.28 20.12
N LYS A 107 -51.34 -17.80 19.03
CA LYS A 107 -51.76 -19.06 18.40
C LYS A 107 -50.51 -19.93 18.27
N HIS A 108 -50.52 -21.08 18.93
CA HIS A 108 -49.52 -22.14 18.75
C HIS A 108 -50.17 -23.52 18.88
N ASN A 109 -49.52 -24.48 18.24
CA ASN A 109 -49.62 -25.94 18.39
C ASN A 109 -50.91 -26.66 17.93
N MET A 110 -50.81 -27.15 16.69
CA MET A 110 -50.82 -28.60 16.32
C MET A 110 -52.12 -29.37 15.99
N LYS A 111 -52.14 -29.87 14.73
CA LYS A 111 -52.44 -31.24 14.26
C LYS A 111 -53.78 -31.91 14.65
N ILE A 112 -54.72 -32.03 13.70
CA ILE A 112 -55.09 -33.27 12.92
C ILE A 112 -56.40 -33.04 12.10
N LYS A 113 -56.76 -33.98 11.19
CA LYS A 113 -57.71 -33.84 10.06
C LYS A 113 -59.18 -34.21 10.40
N MET A 114 -60.14 -33.73 9.59
CA MET A 114 -61.10 -34.57 8.82
C MET A 114 -61.78 -33.76 7.65
N PRO A 115 -62.43 -34.40 6.63
CA PRO A 115 -62.70 -33.73 5.32
C PRO A 115 -64.11 -33.90 4.68
N LYS A 116 -64.48 -33.06 3.66
CA LYS A 116 -64.92 -33.47 2.28
C LYS A 116 -65.54 -32.35 1.37
N ILE A 117 -65.01 -32.24 0.13
CA ILE A 117 -65.70 -32.16 -1.21
C ILE A 117 -66.39 -30.86 -1.76
N LYS A 118 -65.82 -30.35 -2.89
CA LYS A 118 -66.37 -29.72 -4.16
C LYS A 118 -67.36 -28.53 -4.09
N THR A 119 -67.59 -27.70 -5.14
CA THR A 119 -67.20 -27.61 -6.58
C THR A 119 -66.58 -26.23 -6.92
N GLY A 120 -65.67 -26.08 -7.91
CA GLY A 120 -65.93 -25.56 -9.29
C GLY A 120 -65.75 -24.02 -9.38
N ILE A 121 -65.09 -23.35 -10.34
CA ILE A 121 -64.51 -23.65 -11.67
C ILE A 121 -63.16 -22.88 -11.85
N LYS A 122 -62.29 -23.28 -12.79
CA LYS A 122 -60.99 -22.63 -13.09
C LYS A 122 -61.10 -21.34 -13.95
N LYS A 123 -60.23 -20.35 -13.68
CA LYS A 123 -59.49 -19.57 -14.70
C LYS A 123 -58.04 -19.38 -14.26
N MET A 124 -57.10 -19.26 -15.20
CA MET A 124 -55.66 -19.07 -14.95
C MET A 124 -55.24 -17.63 -15.27
N THR A 125 -54.26 -17.11 -14.52
CA THR A 125 -53.65 -15.78 -14.73
C THR A 125 -52.11 -15.85 -14.62
N PRO A 126 -51.36 -14.87 -15.18
CA PRO A 126 -49.92 -15.05 -15.47
C PRO A 126 -48.99 -15.09 -14.25
N LYS A 127 -47.81 -15.71 -14.44
CA LYS A 127 -46.71 -15.73 -13.45
C LYS A 127 -46.11 -14.34 -13.21
N SER A 128 -45.68 -14.08 -11.98
CA SER A 128 -44.97 -12.86 -11.57
C SER A 128 -43.55 -12.77 -12.15
N LYS A 129 -43.03 -11.54 -12.31
CA LYS A 129 -41.61 -11.29 -12.63
C LYS A 129 -40.79 -11.26 -11.33
N GLY A 130 -39.78 -12.13 -11.23
CA GLY A 130 -38.89 -12.21 -10.06
C GLY A 130 -37.96 -11.00 -9.90
N LEU A 131 -37.46 -10.79 -8.68
CA LEU A 131 -36.70 -9.59 -8.28
C LEU A 131 -35.29 -9.51 -8.87
N ASN A 132 -34.74 -10.60 -9.43
CA ASN A 132 -33.33 -10.71 -9.86
C ASN A 132 -32.87 -9.47 -10.67
N LYS A 133 -33.62 -9.11 -11.72
CA LYS A 133 -33.24 -8.02 -12.64
C LYS A 133 -33.24 -6.64 -11.97
N SER A 134 -34.20 -6.36 -11.11
CA SER A 134 -34.23 -5.11 -10.33
C SER A 134 -33.08 -5.04 -9.32
N LEU A 135 -32.75 -6.15 -8.64
CA LEU A 135 -31.67 -6.19 -7.66
C LEU A 135 -30.30 -5.99 -8.32
N LEU A 136 -30.07 -6.59 -9.49
CA LEU A 136 -28.85 -6.41 -10.29
C LEU A 136 -28.64 -4.95 -10.71
N GLY A 137 -29.65 -4.30 -11.32
CA GLY A 137 -29.52 -2.92 -11.79
C GLY A 137 -29.13 -1.92 -10.69
N ILE A 138 -29.65 -2.08 -9.47
CA ILE A 138 -29.29 -1.23 -8.32
C ILE A 138 -27.83 -1.44 -7.92
N LEU A 139 -27.34 -2.68 -7.94
CA LEU A 139 -25.96 -3.00 -7.60
C LEU A 139 -24.99 -2.46 -8.65
N GLU A 140 -25.38 -2.46 -9.93
CA GLU A 140 -24.61 -1.90 -11.03
C GLU A 140 -24.57 -0.36 -10.96
N GLU A 141 -25.72 0.31 -10.79
CA GLU A 141 -25.77 1.76 -10.56
C GLU A 141 -24.95 2.17 -9.31
N LEU A 142 -24.94 1.35 -8.26
CA LEU A 142 -24.11 1.57 -7.08
C LEU A 142 -22.63 1.30 -7.34
N GLU A 143 -22.27 0.22 -8.04
CA GLU A 143 -20.89 -0.10 -8.42
C GLU A 143 -20.28 1.06 -9.22
N GLU A 144 -21.00 1.56 -10.22
CA GLU A 144 -20.59 2.73 -11.01
C GLU A 144 -20.48 3.98 -10.14
N LEU A 145 -21.50 4.31 -9.34
CA LEU A 145 -21.45 5.49 -8.46
C LEU A 145 -20.24 5.46 -7.52
N MET A 146 -19.85 4.30 -7.00
CA MET A 146 -18.64 4.16 -6.19
C MET A 146 -17.36 4.31 -7.01
N LYS A 147 -17.29 3.76 -8.24
CA LYS A 147 -16.14 3.97 -9.16
C LYS A 147 -15.96 5.45 -9.48
N LEU A 148 -17.05 6.17 -9.79
CA LEU A 148 -17.02 7.61 -10.09
C LEU A 148 -16.55 8.44 -8.88
N LYS A 149 -16.90 8.02 -7.66
CA LYS A 149 -16.44 8.64 -6.41
C LYS A 149 -15.06 8.16 -5.92
N GLY A 150 -14.41 7.25 -6.65
CA GLY A 150 -13.10 6.69 -6.28
C GLY A 150 -13.15 5.65 -5.14
N GLU A 151 -14.33 5.28 -4.66
CA GLU A 151 -14.53 4.34 -3.55
C GLU A 151 -14.43 2.87 -4.04
N LEU A 152 -13.30 2.51 -4.67
CA LEU A 152 -13.11 1.23 -5.37
C LEU A 152 -13.38 -0.02 -4.50
N PHE A 153 -13.15 0.05 -3.19
CA PHE A 153 -13.50 -1.04 -2.26
C PHE A 153 -15.02 -1.27 -2.18
N ARG A 154 -15.82 -0.19 -2.13
CA ARG A 154 -17.29 -0.28 -2.14
C ARG A 154 -17.82 -0.66 -3.51
N ALA A 155 -17.16 -0.23 -4.59
CA ALA A 155 -17.47 -0.71 -5.93
C ALA A 155 -17.33 -2.25 -6.02
N ARG A 156 -16.19 -2.80 -5.58
CA ARG A 156 -15.99 -4.27 -5.48
C ARG A 156 -17.04 -4.94 -4.59
N ALA A 157 -17.43 -4.33 -3.47
CA ALA A 157 -18.47 -4.91 -2.60
C ALA A 157 -19.83 -5.04 -3.30
N TYR A 158 -20.23 -4.06 -4.14
CA TYR A 158 -21.45 -4.18 -4.95
C TYR A 158 -21.28 -5.12 -6.15
N HIS A 159 -20.09 -5.16 -6.76
CA HIS A 159 -19.75 -6.08 -7.85
C HIS A 159 -19.91 -7.55 -7.41
N ASN A 160 -19.21 -7.95 -6.34
CA ASN A 160 -19.26 -9.32 -5.83
C ASN A 160 -20.68 -9.72 -5.36
N ALA A 161 -21.48 -8.75 -4.90
CA ALA A 161 -22.89 -8.96 -4.59
C ALA A 161 -23.75 -9.13 -5.86
N ALA A 162 -23.44 -8.43 -6.95
CA ALA A 162 -24.11 -8.60 -8.23
C ALA A 162 -23.82 -9.98 -8.82
N GLU A 163 -22.56 -10.41 -8.87
CA GLU A 163 -22.18 -11.77 -9.27
C GLU A 163 -22.92 -12.84 -8.45
N SER A 164 -23.04 -12.63 -7.13
CA SER A 164 -23.75 -13.55 -6.23
C SER A 164 -25.28 -13.57 -6.41
N VAL A 165 -25.85 -12.55 -7.08
CA VAL A 165 -27.24 -12.54 -7.56
C VAL A 165 -27.37 -13.14 -8.97
N MET A 166 -26.36 -12.99 -9.84
CA MET A 166 -26.32 -13.60 -11.18
C MET A 166 -26.19 -15.14 -11.10
N LEU A 167 -25.36 -15.65 -10.19
CA LEU A 167 -25.16 -17.08 -9.95
C LEU A 167 -26.34 -17.73 -9.18
N TYR A 168 -27.35 -16.96 -8.77
CA TYR A 168 -28.51 -17.48 -8.04
C TYR A 168 -29.53 -18.11 -9.00
N GLN A 169 -29.42 -19.43 -9.17
CA GLN A 169 -30.17 -20.21 -10.18
C GLN A 169 -31.71 -20.15 -10.07
N LYS A 170 -32.29 -19.77 -8.92
CA LYS A 170 -33.75 -19.71 -8.74
C LYS A 170 -34.30 -18.29 -9.02
N PRO A 171 -35.60 -18.15 -9.34
CA PRO A 171 -36.28 -16.86 -9.23
C PRO A 171 -36.18 -16.37 -7.77
N ILE A 172 -35.75 -15.13 -7.57
CA ILE A 172 -35.74 -14.49 -6.25
C ILE A 172 -37.11 -13.85 -6.06
N GLU A 173 -37.94 -14.44 -5.20
CA GLU A 173 -39.25 -13.90 -4.85
C GLU A 173 -39.18 -13.06 -3.57
N ASN A 174 -38.23 -13.36 -2.69
CA ASN A 174 -37.96 -12.65 -1.44
C ASN A 174 -36.45 -12.37 -1.27
N ILE A 175 -36.10 -11.14 -0.91
CA ILE A 175 -34.69 -10.74 -0.67
C ILE A 175 -34.02 -11.53 0.46
N GLU A 176 -34.77 -12.07 1.42
CA GLU A 176 -34.21 -12.90 2.50
C GLU A 176 -33.58 -14.21 1.99
N GLU A 177 -33.88 -14.65 0.76
CA GLU A 177 -33.22 -15.79 0.10
C GLU A 177 -31.73 -15.53 -0.23
N LEU A 178 -31.33 -14.25 -0.30
CA LEU A 178 -29.96 -13.80 -0.55
C LEU A 178 -29.14 -13.62 0.74
N LYS A 179 -29.77 -13.79 1.90
CA LYS A 179 -29.17 -13.53 3.21
C LYS A 179 -28.05 -14.52 3.51
N GLY A 180 -26.85 -14.01 3.75
CA GLY A 180 -25.67 -14.85 4.03
C GLY A 180 -25.06 -15.51 2.79
N LYS A 181 -25.49 -15.14 1.58
CA LYS A 181 -24.75 -15.47 0.35
C LYS A 181 -23.41 -14.68 0.31
N PRO A 182 -22.39 -15.17 -0.42
CA PRO A 182 -21.16 -14.41 -0.65
C PRO A 182 -21.44 -12.98 -1.12
N GLY A 183 -20.59 -12.03 -0.74
CA GLY A 183 -20.78 -10.59 -1.02
C GLY A 183 -21.95 -9.89 -0.31
N ILE A 184 -23.07 -10.57 -0.07
CA ILE A 184 -24.34 -9.98 0.37
C ILE A 184 -24.39 -9.84 1.91
N GLY A 185 -23.60 -8.87 2.40
CA GLY A 185 -23.59 -8.46 3.80
C GLY A 185 -24.81 -7.61 4.21
N LYS A 186 -24.94 -7.36 5.52
CA LYS A 186 -26.06 -6.61 6.13
C LYS A 186 -26.36 -5.27 5.43
N THR A 187 -25.33 -4.50 5.08
CA THR A 187 -25.47 -3.19 4.41
C THR A 187 -26.09 -3.28 3.01
N ILE A 188 -25.93 -4.43 2.33
CA ILE A 188 -26.52 -4.67 1.00
C ILE A 188 -27.96 -5.18 1.16
N MET A 189 -28.22 -6.06 2.14
CA MET A 189 -29.59 -6.43 2.53
C MET A 189 -30.45 -5.21 2.94
N GLU A 190 -29.87 -4.25 3.66
CA GLU A 190 -30.55 -2.99 4.00
C GLU A 190 -30.93 -2.17 2.76
N LYS A 191 -30.09 -2.17 1.71
CA LYS A 191 -30.35 -1.48 0.44
C LYS A 191 -31.37 -2.21 -0.43
N PHE A 192 -31.34 -3.55 -0.48
CA PHE A 192 -32.38 -4.35 -1.10
C PHE A 192 -33.74 -4.10 -0.44
N ASN A 193 -33.77 -4.05 0.90
CA ASN A 193 -34.99 -3.74 1.64
C ASN A 193 -35.47 -2.30 1.42
N GLU A 194 -34.57 -1.31 1.37
CA GLU A 194 -34.91 0.07 1.00
C GLU A 194 -35.60 0.13 -0.37
N TYR A 195 -35.02 -0.52 -1.38
CA TYR A 195 -35.57 -0.54 -2.74
C TYR A 195 -36.89 -1.31 -2.82
N VAL A 196 -36.98 -2.53 -2.31
CA VAL A 196 -38.22 -3.33 -2.37
C VAL A 196 -39.37 -2.67 -1.60
N THR A 197 -39.06 -1.87 -0.56
CA THR A 197 -40.08 -1.11 0.19
C THR A 197 -40.50 0.19 -0.50
N THR A 198 -39.63 0.82 -1.31
CA THR A 198 -39.86 2.21 -1.79
C THR A 198 -39.74 2.42 -3.32
N GLY A 199 -39.39 1.39 -4.08
CA GLY A 199 -39.10 1.44 -5.52
C GLY A 199 -37.84 2.25 -5.90
N LYS A 200 -37.10 2.77 -4.92
CA LYS A 200 -36.00 3.73 -5.10
C LYS A 200 -34.88 3.49 -4.09
N LEU A 201 -33.72 4.11 -4.31
CA LEU A 201 -32.62 4.11 -3.35
C LEU A 201 -32.09 5.53 -3.14
N LYS A 202 -32.10 6.03 -1.90
CA LYS A 202 -31.73 7.42 -1.59
C LYS A 202 -30.28 7.76 -1.95
N THR A 203 -29.39 6.77 -2.03
CA THR A 203 -28.00 6.98 -2.51
C THR A 203 -27.95 7.30 -4.00
N LEU A 204 -28.79 6.67 -4.82
CA LEU A 204 -28.82 6.84 -6.28
C LEU A 204 -29.63 8.09 -6.67
N GLU A 205 -30.78 8.32 -6.04
CA GLU A 205 -31.59 9.53 -6.29
C GLU A 205 -30.82 10.82 -5.99
N ARG A 206 -29.95 10.83 -4.97
CA ARG A 206 -29.04 11.95 -4.68
C ARG A 206 -27.90 12.11 -5.70
N ALA A 207 -27.52 11.05 -6.41
CA ALA A 207 -26.46 11.09 -7.40
C ALA A 207 -26.93 11.60 -8.76
N LYS A 208 -28.22 11.48 -9.09
CA LYS A 208 -28.77 11.88 -10.40
C LYS A 208 -28.64 13.39 -10.71
N GLY A 209 -28.45 14.22 -9.69
CA GLY A 209 -28.12 15.66 -9.83
C GLY A 209 -26.65 16.01 -9.58
N ASP A 210 -25.77 15.02 -9.35
CA ASP A 210 -24.34 15.23 -9.09
C ASP A 210 -23.59 15.34 -10.43
N PRO A 211 -22.91 16.46 -10.75
CA PRO A 211 -22.19 16.60 -12.02
C PRO A 211 -21.05 15.59 -12.18
N LEU A 212 -20.51 15.07 -11.07
CA LEU A 212 -19.53 13.98 -11.07
C LEU A 212 -20.15 12.61 -11.42
N TYR A 213 -21.47 12.49 -11.42
CA TYR A 213 -22.23 11.32 -11.90
C TYR A 213 -22.76 11.53 -13.33
N ILE A 214 -23.14 12.76 -13.69
CA ILE A 214 -23.66 13.09 -15.04
C ILE A 214 -22.52 13.11 -16.07
N PHE A 215 -21.46 13.90 -15.87
CA PHE A 215 -20.44 14.12 -16.91
C PHE A 215 -19.72 12.83 -17.36
N PRO A 216 -19.46 11.81 -16.52
CA PRO A 216 -18.86 10.55 -16.97
C PRO A 216 -19.70 9.70 -17.95
N LYS A 217 -20.98 10.02 -18.15
CA LYS A 217 -21.83 9.37 -19.16
C LYS A 217 -21.60 9.92 -20.57
N ILE A 218 -21.02 11.12 -20.68
CA ILE A 218 -20.72 11.78 -21.95
C ILE A 218 -19.52 11.08 -22.59
N TYR A 219 -19.66 10.65 -23.84
CA TYR A 219 -18.61 9.89 -24.53
C TYR A 219 -17.26 10.63 -24.51
N GLY A 220 -16.20 9.91 -24.14
CA GLY A 220 -14.84 10.45 -24.02
C GLY A 220 -14.55 11.21 -22.71
N ILE A 221 -15.53 11.43 -21.82
CA ILE A 221 -15.33 12.08 -20.51
C ILE A 221 -15.23 11.00 -19.43
N GLY A 222 -14.02 10.74 -18.93
CA GLY A 222 -13.81 9.84 -17.78
C GLY A 222 -13.95 10.57 -16.42
N PRO A 223 -13.95 9.84 -15.28
CA PRO A 223 -14.13 10.40 -13.93
C PRO A 223 -13.14 11.54 -13.59
N LYS A 224 -11.87 11.37 -14.00
CA LYS A 224 -10.83 12.40 -13.87
C LYS A 224 -11.18 13.69 -14.62
N LYS A 225 -11.80 13.59 -15.80
CA LYS A 225 -12.19 14.76 -16.60
C LYS A 225 -13.47 15.40 -16.05
N ALA A 226 -14.45 14.61 -15.62
CA ALA A 226 -15.62 15.11 -14.91
C ALA A 226 -15.22 15.94 -13.67
N LYS A 227 -14.28 15.44 -12.85
CA LYS A 227 -13.76 16.20 -11.71
C LYS A 227 -13.11 17.52 -12.13
N GLN A 228 -12.29 17.53 -13.18
CA GLN A 228 -11.68 18.75 -13.73
C GLN A 228 -12.72 19.77 -14.24
N LEU A 229 -13.87 19.34 -14.75
CA LEU A 229 -14.93 20.23 -15.20
C LEU A 229 -15.63 20.90 -14.00
N VAL A 230 -15.92 20.13 -12.94
CA VAL A 230 -16.46 20.65 -11.68
C VAL A 230 -15.48 21.58 -10.98
N GLU A 231 -14.19 21.21 -10.92
CA GLU A 231 -13.10 22.07 -10.42
C GLU A 231 -12.92 23.36 -11.25
N ALA A 232 -13.30 23.35 -12.53
CA ALA A 232 -13.32 24.53 -13.41
C ALA A 232 -14.61 25.35 -13.32
N GLY A 233 -15.51 25.06 -12.37
CA GLY A 233 -16.79 25.76 -12.18
C GLY A 233 -17.82 25.45 -13.26
N VAL A 234 -17.89 24.18 -13.71
CA VAL A 234 -18.97 23.69 -14.58
C VAL A 234 -19.79 22.68 -13.80
N LEU A 235 -21.05 23.02 -13.55
CA LEU A 235 -22.01 22.23 -12.76
C LEU A 235 -23.19 21.73 -13.61
N THR A 236 -23.43 22.29 -14.80
CA THR A 236 -24.51 21.82 -15.70
C THR A 236 -24.03 21.48 -17.11
N LEU A 237 -24.81 20.66 -17.82
CA LEU A 237 -24.63 20.40 -19.25
C LEU A 237 -24.73 21.68 -20.10
N LYS A 238 -25.52 22.67 -19.67
CA LYS A 238 -25.68 23.97 -20.34
C LYS A 238 -24.39 24.79 -20.27
N GLU A 239 -23.78 24.91 -19.10
CA GLU A 239 -22.46 25.52 -18.92
C GLU A 239 -21.37 24.76 -19.69
N LEU A 240 -21.43 23.43 -19.69
CA LEU A 240 -20.46 22.59 -20.40
C LEU A 240 -20.53 22.82 -21.92
N ARG A 241 -21.72 23.03 -22.48
CA ARG A 241 -21.92 23.41 -23.90
C ARG A 241 -21.39 24.80 -24.22
N VAL A 242 -21.66 25.79 -23.38
CA VAL A 242 -21.12 27.16 -23.56
C VAL A 242 -19.60 27.17 -23.52
N ARG A 243 -18.98 26.35 -22.66
CA ARG A 243 -17.52 26.31 -22.45
C ARG A 243 -16.82 25.14 -23.17
N GLN A 244 -17.50 24.44 -24.09
CA GLN A 244 -16.97 23.21 -24.72
C GLN A 244 -15.69 23.47 -25.52
N GLU A 245 -15.57 24.64 -26.16
CA GLU A 245 -14.39 25.03 -26.94
C GLU A 245 -13.13 25.20 -26.08
N GLN A 246 -13.29 25.73 -24.86
CA GLN A 246 -12.20 25.88 -23.89
C GLN A 246 -11.87 24.55 -23.18
N LEU A 247 -12.87 23.70 -22.94
CA LEU A 247 -12.76 22.64 -21.95
C LEU A 247 -12.72 21.21 -22.51
N LEU A 248 -13.17 20.95 -23.74
CA LEU A 248 -13.30 19.59 -24.30
C LEU A 248 -12.44 19.38 -25.56
N ASN A 249 -11.94 18.16 -25.76
CA ASN A 249 -11.29 17.77 -27.01
C ASN A 249 -12.32 17.38 -28.09
N LYS A 250 -11.91 17.18 -29.36
CA LYS A 250 -12.82 16.87 -30.49
C LYS A 250 -13.81 15.74 -30.15
N ASN A 251 -13.32 14.58 -29.68
CA ASN A 251 -14.17 13.41 -29.42
C ASN A 251 -15.11 13.64 -28.22
N GLN A 252 -14.70 14.45 -27.24
CA GLN A 252 -15.56 14.87 -26.11
C GLN A 252 -16.64 15.88 -26.53
N LYS A 253 -16.35 16.78 -27.49
CA LYS A 253 -17.36 17.65 -28.09
C LYS A 253 -18.39 16.84 -28.87
N LEU A 254 -17.96 15.86 -29.66
CA LEU A 254 -18.87 14.91 -30.32
C LEU A 254 -19.71 14.13 -29.29
N GLY A 255 -19.09 13.66 -28.22
CA GLY A 255 -19.80 13.01 -27.12
C GLY A 255 -20.86 13.89 -26.45
N LEU A 256 -20.61 15.20 -26.32
CA LEU A 256 -21.56 16.19 -25.80
C LEU A 256 -22.62 16.62 -26.82
N LYS A 257 -22.30 16.59 -28.12
CA LYS A 257 -23.18 16.95 -29.24
C LYS A 257 -24.35 15.98 -29.36
N TYR A 258 -24.08 14.68 -29.23
CA TYR A 258 -25.07 13.60 -29.40
C TYR A 258 -25.52 12.94 -28.09
N PHE A 259 -25.17 13.50 -26.92
CA PHE A 259 -25.39 12.85 -25.62
C PHE A 259 -26.84 12.42 -25.38
N GLU A 260 -27.80 13.34 -25.53
CA GLU A 260 -29.23 13.08 -25.36
C GLU A 260 -29.81 12.21 -26.49
N ASP A 261 -29.14 12.08 -27.63
CA ASP A 261 -29.60 11.23 -28.74
C ASP A 261 -29.19 9.76 -28.56
N ILE A 262 -27.99 9.53 -28.02
CA ILE A 262 -27.48 8.17 -27.76
C ILE A 262 -27.96 7.58 -26.41
N GLU A 263 -28.49 8.38 -25.48
CA GLU A 263 -29.23 7.85 -24.31
C GLU A 263 -30.65 7.38 -24.67
N LYS A 264 -31.25 7.84 -25.79
CA LYS A 264 -32.58 7.39 -26.23
C LYS A 264 -32.52 5.94 -26.71
N ARG A 265 -33.43 5.09 -26.21
CA ARG A 265 -33.63 3.72 -26.70
C ARG A 265 -33.96 3.73 -28.21
N ILE A 266 -33.45 2.73 -28.92
CA ILE A 266 -33.65 2.52 -30.36
C ILE A 266 -34.76 1.47 -30.55
N PRO A 267 -35.91 1.79 -31.18
CA PRO A 267 -36.96 0.82 -31.49
C PRO A 267 -36.49 -0.29 -32.42
N ARG A 268 -37.10 -1.48 -32.32
CA ARG A 268 -36.74 -2.61 -33.20
C ARG A 268 -36.98 -2.33 -34.69
N ALA A 269 -37.97 -1.50 -35.04
CA ALA A 269 -38.27 -1.11 -36.42
C ALA A 269 -37.08 -0.38 -37.07
N GLU A 270 -36.61 0.70 -36.43
CA GLU A 270 -35.41 1.45 -36.83
C GLU A 270 -34.17 0.55 -37.00
N ILE A 271 -33.99 -0.47 -36.14
CA ILE A 271 -32.87 -1.41 -36.30
C ILE A 271 -33.04 -2.36 -37.49
N ASN A 272 -34.29 -2.67 -37.91
CA ASN A 272 -34.55 -3.37 -39.16
C ASN A 272 -34.19 -2.48 -40.37
N GLU A 273 -34.53 -1.20 -40.33
CA GLU A 273 -34.20 -0.24 -41.39
C GLU A 273 -32.68 -0.08 -41.53
N PHE A 274 -31.97 0.06 -40.41
CA PHE A 274 -30.50 -0.01 -40.38
C PHE A 274 -29.99 -1.33 -40.98
N ARG A 275 -30.54 -2.49 -40.60
CA ARG A 275 -30.15 -3.82 -41.14
C ARG A 275 -30.27 -3.86 -42.66
N ASP A 276 -31.39 -3.38 -43.22
CA ASP A 276 -31.68 -3.51 -44.64
C ASP A 276 -30.81 -2.56 -45.48
N ILE A 277 -30.55 -1.35 -44.99
CA ILE A 277 -29.59 -0.40 -45.57
C ILE A 277 -28.15 -0.95 -45.49
N LEU A 278 -27.76 -1.53 -44.34
CA LEU A 278 -26.46 -2.20 -44.17
C LEU A 278 -26.31 -3.38 -45.16
N ALA A 279 -27.37 -4.14 -45.40
CA ALA A 279 -27.38 -5.27 -46.34
C ALA A 279 -27.23 -4.81 -47.81
N ASP A 280 -27.92 -3.74 -48.22
CA ASP A 280 -27.73 -3.13 -49.54
C ASP A 280 -26.27 -2.71 -49.75
N VAL A 281 -25.71 -1.96 -48.80
CA VAL A 281 -24.32 -1.46 -48.89
C VAL A 281 -23.34 -2.63 -48.93
N PHE A 282 -23.48 -3.62 -48.03
CA PHE A 282 -22.57 -4.75 -47.92
C PHE A 282 -22.60 -5.66 -49.16
N SER A 283 -23.78 -5.93 -49.71
CA SER A 283 -23.92 -6.76 -50.93
C SER A 283 -23.26 -6.11 -52.15
N LYS A 284 -23.37 -4.79 -52.29
CA LYS A 284 -22.77 -4.02 -53.40
C LYS A 284 -21.24 -4.00 -53.38
N LEU A 285 -20.60 -4.34 -52.25
CA LEU A 285 -19.13 -4.49 -52.17
C LEU A 285 -18.61 -5.79 -52.81
N LYS A 286 -19.49 -6.77 -53.08
CA LYS A 286 -19.16 -8.05 -53.77
C LYS A 286 -17.98 -8.85 -53.18
N HIS A 287 -17.63 -8.60 -51.92
CA HIS A 287 -16.47 -9.22 -51.26
C HIS A 287 -16.74 -10.69 -50.94
N LYS A 288 -16.12 -11.60 -51.71
CA LYS A 288 -16.30 -13.05 -51.54
C LYS A 288 -15.98 -13.50 -50.11
N GLY A 289 -16.81 -14.39 -49.57
CA GLY A 289 -16.62 -14.98 -48.23
C GLY A 289 -16.98 -14.08 -47.05
N SER A 290 -17.40 -12.83 -47.27
CA SER A 290 -17.74 -11.89 -46.20
C SER A 290 -19.20 -11.99 -45.76
N ARG A 291 -19.47 -11.81 -44.46
CA ARG A 291 -20.81 -11.60 -43.89
C ARG A 291 -20.77 -10.64 -42.71
N PHE A 292 -21.93 -10.10 -42.34
CA PHE A 292 -22.13 -9.39 -41.07
C PHE A 292 -23.39 -9.87 -40.34
N GLU A 293 -23.46 -9.62 -39.03
CA GLU A 293 -24.62 -9.91 -38.20
C GLU A 293 -24.80 -8.81 -37.14
N ILE A 294 -26.03 -8.31 -36.98
CA ILE A 294 -26.38 -7.40 -35.87
C ILE A 294 -26.63 -8.25 -34.64
N VAL A 295 -25.90 -8.00 -33.56
CA VAL A 295 -25.88 -8.84 -32.35
C VAL A 295 -26.63 -8.15 -31.19
N GLY A 296 -26.09 -8.19 -29.96
CA GLY A 296 -26.62 -7.43 -28.84
C GLY A 296 -28.07 -7.78 -28.46
N SER A 297 -28.79 -6.79 -27.92
CA SER A 297 -30.21 -6.95 -27.58
C SER A 297 -31.13 -7.14 -28.78
N TYR A 298 -30.73 -6.72 -29.98
CA TYR A 298 -31.51 -6.92 -31.20
C TYR A 298 -31.61 -8.41 -31.56
N ARG A 299 -30.48 -9.13 -31.54
CA ARG A 299 -30.44 -10.58 -31.80
C ARG A 299 -31.11 -11.41 -30.69
N ARG A 300 -31.21 -10.87 -29.47
CA ARG A 300 -32.05 -11.42 -28.38
C ARG A 300 -33.56 -11.17 -28.52
N GLY A 301 -34.01 -10.55 -29.61
CA GLY A 301 -35.45 -10.31 -29.84
C GLY A 301 -36.06 -9.14 -29.04
N ASN A 302 -35.27 -8.30 -28.36
CA ASN A 302 -35.81 -7.16 -27.62
C ASN A 302 -36.57 -6.18 -28.54
N ALA A 303 -37.61 -5.55 -27.99
CA ALA A 303 -38.37 -4.48 -28.64
C ALA A 303 -37.59 -3.15 -28.75
N THR A 304 -36.56 -2.93 -27.92
CA THR A 304 -35.61 -1.81 -28.06
C THR A 304 -34.18 -2.20 -27.71
N SER A 305 -33.20 -1.56 -28.34
CA SER A 305 -31.77 -1.57 -27.99
C SER A 305 -31.31 -0.20 -27.45
N GLY A 306 -30.08 -0.10 -26.94
CA GLY A 306 -29.44 1.19 -26.62
C GLY A 306 -28.48 1.65 -27.71
N ASP A 307 -27.89 0.67 -28.38
CA ASP A 307 -26.84 0.73 -29.38
C ASP A 307 -27.07 -0.35 -30.44
N ILE A 308 -26.37 -0.23 -31.57
CA ILE A 308 -26.38 -1.22 -32.65
C ILE A 308 -24.97 -1.81 -32.76
N ASP A 309 -24.78 -3.00 -32.16
CA ASP A 309 -23.54 -3.79 -32.29
C ASP A 309 -23.57 -4.64 -33.57
N ILE A 310 -22.52 -4.55 -34.37
CA ILE A 310 -22.38 -5.25 -35.66
C ILE A 310 -21.06 -6.03 -35.67
N ILE A 311 -21.13 -7.33 -35.96
CA ILE A 311 -19.94 -8.19 -36.16
C ILE A 311 -19.82 -8.57 -37.63
N ILE A 312 -18.64 -8.33 -38.20
CA ILE A 312 -18.25 -8.68 -39.57
C ILE A 312 -17.23 -9.82 -39.51
N THR A 313 -17.24 -10.71 -40.49
CA THR A 313 -16.23 -11.75 -40.67
C THR A 313 -16.04 -12.08 -42.15
N ASN A 314 -14.86 -12.59 -42.51
CA ASN A 314 -14.55 -13.11 -43.84
C ASN A 314 -13.98 -14.53 -43.73
N THR A 315 -14.45 -15.49 -44.54
CA THR A 315 -14.03 -16.90 -44.48
C THR A 315 -12.54 -17.17 -44.71
N GLN A 316 -11.80 -16.25 -45.33
CA GLN A 316 -10.34 -16.32 -45.55
C GLN A 316 -9.55 -15.43 -44.57
N ASP A 317 -10.23 -14.92 -43.53
CA ASP A 317 -9.76 -13.92 -42.57
C ASP A 317 -9.31 -12.57 -43.18
N ASP A 318 -9.83 -12.22 -44.35
CA ASP A 318 -9.58 -10.92 -44.97
C ASP A 318 -10.36 -9.79 -44.26
N ASN A 319 -9.66 -9.09 -43.37
CA ASN A 319 -10.16 -7.93 -42.64
C ASN A 319 -10.27 -6.64 -43.50
N SER A 320 -9.86 -6.62 -44.78
CA SER A 320 -9.97 -5.42 -45.62
C SER A 320 -11.42 -4.98 -45.87
N ILE A 321 -12.37 -5.93 -45.82
CA ILE A 321 -13.81 -5.64 -45.81
C ILE A 321 -14.24 -4.71 -44.67
N PHE A 322 -13.57 -4.75 -43.52
CA PHE A 322 -13.95 -3.94 -42.36
C PHE A 322 -13.77 -2.44 -42.65
N ASP A 323 -12.60 -2.06 -43.14
CA ASP A 323 -12.29 -0.68 -43.54
C ASP A 323 -13.12 -0.25 -44.77
N THR A 324 -13.28 -1.14 -45.75
CA THR A 324 -14.03 -0.87 -46.99
C THR A 324 -15.53 -0.65 -46.72
N PHE A 325 -16.15 -1.44 -45.84
CA PHE A 325 -17.56 -1.30 -45.48
C PHE A 325 -17.82 -0.05 -44.65
N ILE A 326 -16.97 0.27 -43.68
CA ILE A 326 -17.06 1.53 -42.93
C ILE A 326 -16.94 2.72 -43.90
N LYS A 327 -15.99 2.68 -44.85
CA LYS A 327 -15.86 3.75 -45.85
C LYS A 327 -17.13 3.87 -46.71
N ALA A 328 -17.66 2.77 -47.25
CA ALA A 328 -18.86 2.80 -48.08
C ALA A 328 -20.13 3.30 -47.36
N LEU A 329 -20.15 3.24 -46.03
CA LEU A 329 -21.20 3.82 -45.18
C LEU A 329 -20.96 5.31 -44.87
N GLN A 330 -19.70 5.78 -44.88
CA GLN A 330 -19.38 7.21 -44.84
C GLN A 330 -19.65 7.89 -46.19
N ASP A 331 -19.25 7.25 -47.30
CA ASP A 331 -19.44 7.71 -48.68
C ASP A 331 -20.93 7.82 -49.08
N ARG A 332 -21.86 7.36 -48.21
CA ARG A 332 -23.32 7.48 -48.33
C ARG A 332 -23.98 8.23 -47.16
N GLU A 333 -23.20 8.93 -46.33
CA GLU A 333 -23.65 9.71 -45.16
C GLU A 333 -24.38 8.94 -44.04
N ILE A 334 -24.53 7.61 -44.16
CA ILE A 334 -25.13 6.72 -43.14
C ILE A 334 -24.30 6.80 -41.84
N ILE A 335 -22.97 6.92 -41.96
CA ILE A 335 -22.06 7.26 -40.86
C ILE A 335 -21.71 8.75 -40.95
N ILE A 336 -22.29 9.55 -40.06
CA ILE A 336 -22.07 11.01 -40.03
C ILE A 336 -20.81 11.41 -39.24
N GLU A 337 -20.41 10.63 -38.21
CA GLU A 337 -19.27 10.96 -37.35
C GLU A 337 -18.54 9.69 -36.88
N ILE A 338 -17.21 9.73 -36.83
CA ILE A 338 -16.39 8.67 -36.21
C ILE A 338 -16.00 9.08 -34.78
N LEU A 339 -16.44 8.30 -33.79
CA LEU A 339 -16.06 8.49 -32.39
C LEU A 339 -14.69 7.88 -32.06
N THR A 340 -14.38 6.73 -32.67
CA THR A 340 -13.07 6.06 -32.65
C THR A 340 -12.98 5.09 -33.82
N LYS A 341 -11.82 5.04 -34.50
CA LYS A 341 -11.51 4.06 -35.55
C LYS A 341 -10.29 3.24 -35.14
N GLY A 342 -10.39 1.92 -35.30
CA GLY A 342 -9.33 0.95 -35.03
C GLY A 342 -9.37 -0.20 -36.03
N LYS A 343 -8.34 -1.08 -36.02
CA LYS A 343 -8.16 -2.12 -37.06
C LYS A 343 -9.27 -3.17 -37.11
N THR A 344 -9.92 -3.46 -35.99
CA THR A 344 -10.96 -4.50 -35.84
C THR A 344 -12.14 -4.06 -34.97
N LYS A 345 -12.15 -2.82 -34.46
CA LYS A 345 -13.32 -2.17 -33.86
C LYS A 345 -13.33 -0.68 -34.18
N SER A 346 -14.50 -0.18 -34.55
CA SER A 346 -14.78 1.24 -34.77
C SER A 346 -16.12 1.60 -34.13
N MET A 347 -16.19 2.75 -33.47
CA MET A 347 -17.40 3.30 -32.85
C MET A 347 -17.77 4.57 -33.60
N VAL A 348 -19.02 4.67 -34.02
CA VAL A 348 -19.49 5.77 -34.89
C VAL A 348 -20.87 6.26 -34.47
N ILE A 349 -21.23 7.45 -34.95
CA ILE A 349 -22.62 7.90 -34.98
C ILE A 349 -23.17 7.61 -36.37
N GLY A 350 -24.15 6.70 -36.42
CA GLY A 350 -24.95 6.45 -37.60
C GLY A 350 -26.22 7.29 -37.58
N LYS A 351 -26.74 7.70 -38.74
CA LYS A 351 -28.04 8.38 -38.86
C LYS A 351 -28.76 7.89 -40.11
N LEU A 352 -30.03 7.50 -39.97
CA LEU A 352 -30.92 7.31 -41.12
C LEU A 352 -31.55 8.65 -41.50
N GLN A 353 -32.05 8.75 -42.74
CA GLN A 353 -32.72 9.95 -43.21
C GLN A 353 -33.87 10.34 -42.25
N ASP A 354 -33.88 11.61 -41.83
CA ASP A 354 -34.84 12.21 -40.91
C ASP A 354 -35.01 11.55 -39.52
N GLN A 355 -34.10 10.65 -39.12
CA GLN A 355 -34.12 9.97 -37.81
C GLN A 355 -33.08 10.50 -36.82
N THR A 356 -33.18 10.03 -35.56
CA THR A 356 -32.28 10.41 -34.46
C THR A 356 -30.88 9.79 -34.66
N PRO A 357 -29.77 10.52 -34.46
CA PRO A 357 -28.43 9.96 -34.53
C PRO A 357 -28.20 8.86 -33.47
N ARG A 358 -27.72 7.68 -33.87
CA ARG A 358 -27.54 6.49 -33.02
C ARG A 358 -26.07 6.09 -32.90
N ARG A 359 -25.69 5.51 -31.76
CA ARG A 359 -24.37 4.85 -31.64
C ARG A 359 -24.39 3.50 -32.34
N VAL A 360 -23.46 3.31 -33.27
CA VAL A 360 -23.24 2.05 -33.97
C VAL A 360 -21.80 1.60 -33.71
N ASP A 361 -21.63 0.36 -33.27
CA ASP A 361 -20.34 -0.25 -32.94
C ASP A 361 -20.04 -1.36 -33.96
N PHE A 362 -19.09 -1.11 -34.86
CA PHE A 362 -18.64 -2.09 -35.85
C PHE A 362 -17.43 -2.86 -35.30
N MET A 363 -17.45 -4.19 -35.41
CA MET A 363 -16.38 -5.09 -34.97
C MET A 363 -16.09 -6.14 -36.05
N TYR A 364 -14.82 -6.56 -36.17
CA TYR A 364 -14.40 -7.68 -37.00
C TYR A 364 -13.96 -8.86 -36.13
N ALA A 365 -14.36 -10.07 -36.49
CA ALA A 365 -13.92 -11.32 -35.88
C ALA A 365 -13.47 -12.31 -36.96
N SER A 366 -12.35 -12.99 -36.75
CA SER A 366 -11.86 -14.03 -37.68
C SER A 366 -12.79 -15.24 -37.70
N PRO A 367 -12.73 -16.12 -38.73
CA PRO A 367 -13.55 -17.34 -38.79
C PRO A 367 -13.49 -18.21 -37.53
N SER A 368 -12.31 -18.29 -36.90
CA SER A 368 -12.09 -19.07 -35.66
C SER A 368 -12.71 -18.44 -34.41
N GLU A 369 -13.06 -17.15 -34.47
CA GLU A 369 -13.53 -16.36 -33.32
C GLU A 369 -14.99 -15.93 -33.48
N TYR A 370 -15.52 -15.90 -34.71
CA TYR A 370 -16.88 -15.45 -35.01
C TYR A 370 -17.95 -16.09 -34.11
N ALA A 371 -17.91 -17.41 -33.90
CA ALA A 371 -18.88 -18.11 -33.04
C ALA A 371 -18.81 -17.68 -31.56
N PHE A 372 -17.60 -17.36 -31.06
CA PHE A 372 -17.42 -16.82 -29.71
C PHE A 372 -17.82 -15.35 -29.62
N ALA A 373 -17.54 -14.56 -30.66
CA ALA A 373 -17.89 -13.15 -30.73
C ALA A 373 -19.42 -12.96 -30.79
N ILE A 374 -20.12 -13.61 -31.73
CA ILE A 374 -21.59 -13.53 -31.81
C ILE A 374 -22.24 -14.01 -30.50
N LEU A 375 -21.71 -15.08 -29.88
CA LEU A 375 -22.21 -15.58 -28.61
C LEU A 375 -22.00 -14.54 -27.49
N TYR A 376 -20.80 -13.98 -27.37
CA TYR A 376 -20.48 -13.03 -26.31
C TYR A 376 -21.32 -11.75 -26.39
N PHE A 377 -21.38 -11.11 -27.56
CA PHE A 377 -22.14 -9.88 -27.73
C PHE A 377 -23.67 -10.14 -27.74
N THR A 378 -24.14 -11.33 -28.13
CA THR A 378 -25.57 -11.70 -28.01
C THR A 378 -25.94 -12.19 -26.62
N GLY A 379 -25.00 -12.65 -25.80
CA GLY A 379 -25.25 -13.07 -24.42
C GLY A 379 -25.77 -11.93 -23.55
N SER A 380 -26.59 -12.23 -22.56
CA SER A 380 -26.79 -11.31 -21.44
C SER A 380 -25.51 -11.25 -20.59
N LYS A 381 -25.37 -10.21 -19.75
CA LYS A 381 -24.21 -10.11 -18.85
C LYS A 381 -24.15 -11.30 -17.89
N GLU A 382 -25.31 -11.69 -17.38
CA GLU A 382 -25.54 -12.82 -16.50
C GLU A 382 -25.17 -14.15 -17.17
N LEU A 383 -25.63 -14.40 -18.41
CA LEU A 383 -25.27 -15.60 -19.17
C LEU A 383 -23.76 -15.65 -19.45
N ASN A 384 -23.14 -14.54 -19.84
CA ASN A 384 -21.70 -14.47 -20.06
C ASN A 384 -20.89 -14.74 -18.78
N VAL A 385 -21.37 -14.31 -17.61
CA VAL A 385 -20.77 -14.67 -16.30
C VAL A 385 -20.90 -16.17 -16.04
N VAL A 386 -22.10 -16.75 -16.23
CA VAL A 386 -22.33 -18.18 -15.97
C VAL A 386 -21.56 -19.08 -16.94
N MET A 387 -21.50 -18.76 -18.23
CA MET A 387 -20.70 -19.53 -19.20
C MET A 387 -19.20 -19.43 -18.94
N ARG A 388 -18.69 -18.27 -18.49
CA ARG A 388 -17.30 -18.11 -18.05
C ARG A 388 -17.00 -18.90 -16.78
N GLN A 389 -17.89 -18.86 -15.78
CA GLN A 389 -17.74 -19.65 -14.56
C GLN A 389 -17.75 -21.15 -14.87
N ARG A 390 -18.63 -21.60 -15.77
CA ARG A 390 -18.67 -22.99 -16.24
C ARG A 390 -17.41 -23.39 -17.01
N ALA A 391 -16.84 -22.50 -17.82
CA ALA A 391 -15.55 -22.76 -18.46
C ALA A 391 -14.45 -22.97 -17.41
N LEU A 392 -14.39 -22.12 -16.37
CA LEU A 392 -13.40 -22.22 -15.30
C LEU A 392 -13.55 -23.51 -14.48
N GLU A 393 -14.77 -23.96 -14.19
CA GLU A 393 -15.05 -25.27 -13.58
C GLU A 393 -14.51 -26.45 -14.40
N LEU A 394 -14.42 -26.29 -15.72
CA LEU A 394 -13.92 -27.30 -16.66
C LEU A 394 -12.42 -27.14 -16.98
N GLY A 395 -11.72 -26.19 -16.36
CA GLY A 395 -10.31 -25.92 -16.63
C GLY A 395 -10.05 -25.05 -17.86
N TYR A 396 -10.96 -24.14 -18.22
CA TYR A 396 -10.84 -23.23 -19.37
C TYR A 396 -11.17 -21.77 -19.05
N SER A 397 -10.49 -20.83 -19.70
CA SER A 397 -10.89 -19.43 -19.76
C SER A 397 -11.67 -19.16 -21.06
N MET A 398 -12.85 -18.54 -20.96
CA MET A 398 -13.70 -18.21 -22.12
C MET A 398 -13.84 -16.69 -22.32
N ASN A 399 -13.66 -16.23 -23.56
CA ASN A 399 -13.96 -14.85 -23.95
C ASN A 399 -14.38 -14.76 -25.42
N GLU A 400 -14.60 -13.55 -25.95
CA GLU A 400 -15.05 -13.29 -27.31
C GLU A 400 -14.11 -13.84 -28.41
N HIS A 401 -12.85 -14.11 -28.07
CA HIS A 401 -11.84 -14.67 -28.96
C HIS A 401 -11.71 -16.19 -28.88
N GLY A 402 -12.31 -16.87 -27.90
CA GLY A 402 -12.22 -18.33 -27.79
C GLY A 402 -12.26 -18.92 -26.38
N LEU A 403 -12.07 -20.24 -26.34
CA LEU A 403 -11.68 -21.02 -25.17
C LEU A 403 -10.16 -21.18 -25.14
N TYR A 404 -9.59 -21.16 -23.94
CA TYR A 404 -8.16 -21.26 -23.67
C TYR A 404 -7.97 -22.19 -22.48
N LYS A 405 -6.99 -23.09 -22.53
CA LYS A 405 -6.71 -24.00 -21.41
C LYS A 405 -6.28 -23.21 -20.18
N MET A 406 -6.69 -23.66 -18.98
CA MET A 406 -6.18 -23.12 -17.74
C MET A 406 -4.95 -23.93 -17.31
N GLU A 407 -3.80 -23.27 -17.29
CA GLU A 407 -2.56 -23.80 -16.72
C GLU A 407 -2.51 -23.36 -15.25
N GLY A 408 -3.10 -24.20 -14.39
CA GLY A 408 -3.49 -23.83 -13.03
C GLY A 408 -4.35 -22.56 -13.04
N SER A 409 -3.88 -21.48 -12.40
CA SER A 409 -4.60 -20.21 -12.38
C SER A 409 -4.38 -19.31 -13.60
N LYS A 410 -3.59 -19.69 -14.61
CA LYS A 410 -3.29 -18.86 -15.80
C LYS A 410 -4.14 -19.24 -17.01
N LYS A 411 -4.53 -18.24 -17.81
CA LYS A 411 -4.99 -18.42 -19.18
C LYS A 411 -3.78 -18.83 -20.05
N GLY A 412 -3.71 -20.12 -20.36
CA GLY A 412 -2.69 -20.74 -21.21
C GLY A 412 -3.03 -20.66 -22.70
N GLU A 413 -2.61 -21.68 -23.45
CA GLU A 413 -2.83 -21.74 -24.90
C GLU A 413 -4.31 -21.67 -25.32
N LYS A 414 -4.57 -21.06 -26.48
CA LYS A 414 -5.89 -21.08 -27.13
C LYS A 414 -6.21 -22.53 -27.51
N LEU A 415 -7.44 -22.96 -27.26
CA LEU A 415 -7.85 -24.32 -27.60
C LEU A 415 -7.96 -24.47 -29.12
N ASN A 416 -7.09 -25.26 -29.72
CA ASN A 416 -7.02 -25.47 -31.19
C ASN A 416 -8.23 -26.24 -31.77
N THR A 417 -9.19 -26.67 -30.95
CA THR A 417 -10.46 -27.23 -31.41
C THR A 417 -11.28 -26.16 -32.13
N LEU A 418 -11.79 -26.47 -33.32
CA LEU A 418 -12.65 -25.57 -34.07
C LEU A 418 -14.07 -25.56 -33.47
N PHE A 419 -14.61 -24.35 -33.25
CA PHE A 419 -15.97 -24.11 -32.78
C PHE A 419 -16.77 -23.37 -33.87
N PRO A 420 -17.30 -24.07 -34.89
CA PRO A 420 -17.94 -23.43 -36.05
C PRO A 420 -19.31 -22.79 -35.73
N THR A 421 -19.91 -23.13 -34.59
CA THR A 421 -21.28 -22.71 -34.20
C THR A 421 -21.38 -22.41 -32.72
N GLU A 422 -22.32 -21.56 -32.32
CA GLU A 422 -22.61 -21.31 -30.90
C GLU A 422 -22.94 -22.63 -30.17
N GLN A 423 -23.73 -23.51 -30.81
CA GLN A 423 -24.10 -24.84 -30.31
C GLN A 423 -22.88 -25.69 -29.90
N SER A 424 -21.78 -25.63 -30.66
CA SER A 424 -20.56 -26.38 -30.34
C SER A 424 -19.92 -25.93 -29.01
N ILE A 425 -20.03 -24.64 -28.67
CA ILE A 425 -19.52 -24.07 -27.42
C ILE A 425 -20.38 -24.51 -26.23
N PHE A 426 -21.71 -24.50 -26.36
CA PHE A 426 -22.61 -25.01 -25.31
C PHE A 426 -22.42 -26.51 -25.07
N LYS A 427 -22.28 -27.31 -26.14
CA LYS A 427 -21.99 -28.75 -26.05
C LYS A 427 -20.69 -29.01 -25.28
N PHE A 428 -19.63 -28.27 -25.58
CA PHE A 428 -18.33 -28.37 -24.90
C PHE A 428 -18.40 -28.03 -23.41
N LEU A 429 -19.20 -27.02 -23.02
CA LEU A 429 -19.39 -26.63 -21.62
C LEU A 429 -20.34 -27.56 -20.83
N GLY A 430 -20.93 -28.57 -21.48
CA GLY A 430 -21.96 -29.43 -20.88
C GLY A 430 -23.26 -28.69 -20.57
N LEU A 431 -23.57 -27.63 -21.33
CA LEU A 431 -24.71 -26.75 -21.10
C LEU A 431 -25.84 -27.00 -22.11
N GLU A 432 -27.08 -26.85 -21.66
CA GLU A 432 -28.26 -26.80 -22.53
C GLU A 432 -28.17 -25.60 -23.50
N TYR A 433 -28.19 -25.84 -24.81
CA TYR A 433 -28.11 -24.76 -25.79
C TYR A 433 -29.32 -23.82 -25.72
N LYS A 434 -29.07 -22.53 -25.50
CA LYS A 434 -30.08 -21.47 -25.57
C LYS A 434 -29.99 -20.72 -26.90
N THR A 435 -31.08 -20.70 -27.64
CA THR A 435 -31.24 -19.87 -28.84
C THR A 435 -31.11 -18.39 -28.46
N PRO A 436 -30.75 -17.48 -29.39
CA PRO A 436 -30.55 -16.07 -29.08
C PRO A 436 -31.67 -15.39 -28.28
N VAL A 437 -32.93 -15.72 -28.56
CA VAL A 437 -34.11 -15.14 -27.89
C VAL A 437 -34.33 -15.63 -26.46
N GLU A 438 -33.75 -16.77 -26.07
CA GLU A 438 -33.84 -17.33 -24.71
C GLU A 438 -32.78 -16.76 -23.76
N ARG A 439 -31.75 -16.06 -24.28
CA ARG A 439 -30.59 -15.56 -23.53
C ARG A 439 -30.93 -14.30 -22.72
N THR A 440 -32.02 -14.34 -21.95
CA THR A 440 -32.59 -13.18 -21.24
C THR A 440 -32.07 -13.01 -19.81
N ASP A 441 -31.56 -14.08 -19.19
CA ASP A 441 -30.80 -14.06 -17.94
C ASP A 441 -29.77 -15.21 -17.93
N GLY A 442 -29.13 -15.48 -16.78
CA GLY A 442 -28.07 -16.47 -16.63
C GLY A 442 -28.53 -17.91 -16.31
N ARG A 443 -29.85 -18.20 -16.25
CA ARG A 443 -30.31 -19.55 -15.89
C ARG A 443 -30.14 -20.52 -17.04
N ILE A 444 -29.43 -21.62 -16.77
CA ILE A 444 -29.09 -22.63 -17.77
C ILE A 444 -28.87 -23.97 -17.08
N GLU A 445 -29.40 -25.04 -17.65
CA GLU A 445 -29.25 -26.38 -17.08
C GLU A 445 -27.92 -27.00 -17.52
N VAL A 446 -27.18 -27.52 -16.55
CA VAL A 446 -25.98 -28.34 -16.78
C VAL A 446 -26.47 -29.75 -17.08
N LYS A 447 -26.19 -30.26 -18.28
CA LYS A 447 -26.54 -31.63 -18.65
C LYS A 447 -25.52 -32.59 -18.04
N SER A 448 -26.01 -33.62 -17.35
CA SER A 448 -25.18 -34.73 -16.88
C SER A 448 -24.62 -35.48 -18.09
N ILE A 449 -23.32 -35.32 -18.33
CA ILE A 449 -22.61 -36.13 -19.33
C ILE A 449 -22.48 -37.53 -18.72
N VAL A 450 -23.25 -38.48 -19.25
CA VAL A 450 -23.05 -39.91 -18.96
C VAL A 450 -21.69 -40.31 -19.55
N SER A 451 -20.88 -41.01 -18.77
CA SER A 451 -19.52 -41.39 -19.16
C SER A 451 -19.53 -42.62 -20.08
N GLU A 452 -19.80 -42.41 -21.37
CA GLU A 452 -19.43 -43.39 -22.39
C GLU A 452 -17.94 -43.25 -22.72
N ALA A 453 -17.19 -44.33 -22.47
CA ALA A 453 -15.77 -44.40 -22.78
C ALA A 453 -15.57 -44.77 -24.27
N GLY A 454 -14.50 -44.24 -24.87
CA GLY A 454 -14.05 -44.72 -26.18
C GLY A 454 -13.68 -43.64 -27.20
N MET A 455 -12.53 -42.98 -27.00
CA MET A 455 -11.73 -42.58 -28.17
C MET A 455 -10.23 -42.56 -27.82
N VAL A 456 -9.64 -43.76 -27.81
CA VAL A 456 -8.18 -43.91 -27.90
C VAL A 456 -7.79 -43.81 -29.37
N VAL A 457 -6.90 -42.89 -29.70
CA VAL A 457 -6.06 -42.99 -30.90
C VAL A 457 -4.61 -42.73 -30.47
N THR A 458 -3.74 -43.69 -30.74
CA THR A 458 -2.35 -43.72 -30.30
C THR A 458 -1.42 -42.90 -31.19
N SER A 459 -0.28 -42.52 -30.63
CA SER A 459 0.82 -41.87 -31.35
C SER A 459 1.72 -42.90 -32.04
N THR A 460 1.65 -43.01 -33.38
CA THR A 460 2.76 -43.41 -34.30
C THR A 460 2.28 -43.46 -35.76
N GLU A 461 2.91 -42.71 -36.66
CA GLU A 461 3.93 -43.25 -37.59
C GLU A 461 4.62 -42.10 -38.37
N LEU A 462 5.88 -42.33 -38.75
CA LEU A 462 6.70 -41.47 -39.62
C LEU A 462 7.10 -42.30 -40.85
N LYS A 463 6.76 -41.88 -42.07
CA LYS A 463 7.40 -42.39 -43.31
C LYS A 463 7.69 -41.28 -44.33
N GLU A 464 8.95 -40.84 -44.23
CA GLU A 464 9.90 -40.34 -45.24
C GLU A 464 9.47 -39.94 -46.67
N GLY A 465 10.07 -38.84 -47.16
CA GLY A 465 9.89 -38.31 -48.52
C GLY A 465 11.12 -37.60 -49.11
N LYS A 466 12.31 -38.23 -49.01
CA LYS A 466 13.60 -37.94 -49.69
C LYS A 466 13.99 -36.47 -50.01
N ILE A 467 14.90 -35.97 -49.16
CA ILE A 467 16.07 -35.10 -49.43
C ILE A 467 16.33 -34.71 -50.90
N ASN A 468 16.61 -33.42 -51.16
CA ASN A 468 17.69 -33.05 -52.07
C ASN A 468 18.47 -31.81 -51.56
N LYS A 469 19.78 -31.75 -51.83
CA LYS A 469 20.73 -30.77 -51.25
C LYS A 469 21.18 -29.73 -52.26
N LYS A 470 21.27 -28.45 -51.87
CA LYS A 470 22.24 -27.49 -52.44
C LYS A 470 22.65 -26.43 -51.40
N LYS A 471 23.95 -26.16 -51.31
CA LYS A 471 24.54 -25.06 -50.50
C LYS A 471 24.42 -23.73 -51.26
N PRO A 472 24.50 -22.59 -50.57
CA PRO A 472 25.51 -21.59 -50.97
C PRO A 472 26.60 -21.35 -49.92
N GLN A 473 27.67 -20.65 -50.31
CA GLN A 473 28.84 -20.34 -49.47
C GLN A 473 28.76 -18.94 -48.83
N VAL A 474 29.65 -18.71 -47.86
CA VAL A 474 29.89 -17.40 -47.24
C VAL A 474 30.61 -16.45 -48.21
N LYS A 475 30.16 -15.19 -48.27
CA LYS A 475 31.00 -14.00 -48.49
C LYS A 475 30.47 -12.83 -47.66
N SER A 476 31.27 -11.80 -47.45
CA SER A 476 31.04 -10.77 -46.42
C SER A 476 31.18 -9.35 -46.96
N LEU A 477 30.55 -8.34 -46.31
CA LEU A 477 31.17 -7.04 -45.97
C LEU A 477 30.24 -6.06 -45.20
N LYS A 478 30.60 -5.81 -43.93
CA LYS A 478 30.58 -4.56 -43.10
C LYS A 478 29.67 -3.34 -43.44
N LYS A 479 29.13 -2.74 -42.35
CA LYS A 479 28.70 -1.31 -42.12
C LYS A 479 27.35 -0.88 -42.75
N ASN A 480 26.57 0.10 -42.23
CA ASN A 480 26.62 0.90 -40.99
C ASN A 480 25.28 1.62 -40.68
N ARG A 481 24.75 1.60 -39.43
CA ARG A 481 24.40 2.80 -38.59
C ARG A 481 23.62 2.51 -37.30
N LYS A 482 24.26 2.87 -36.17
CA LYS A 482 23.75 3.56 -34.96
C LYS A 482 22.37 3.18 -34.35
N LEU A 483 22.42 2.69 -33.10
CA LEU A 483 21.50 3.07 -32.01
C LEU A 483 22.30 3.34 -30.71
N SER A 484 21.69 3.99 -29.71
CA SER A 484 22.43 4.83 -28.72
C SER A 484 22.71 4.22 -27.34
N LYS A 485 23.78 4.70 -26.69
CA LYS A 485 24.34 4.26 -25.38
C LYS A 485 23.44 4.58 -24.15
N LYS A 486 23.60 3.77 -23.09
CA LYS A 486 23.42 4.18 -21.66
C LYS A 486 24.64 3.73 -20.81
N LYS A 487 24.72 4.20 -19.55
CA LYS A 487 25.93 4.16 -18.68
C LYS A 487 25.78 3.23 -17.44
N ALA A 488 26.88 3.05 -16.71
CA ALA A 488 27.11 2.06 -15.63
C ALA A 488 26.69 2.51 -14.21
N SER A 489 26.85 1.59 -13.24
CA SER A 489 26.64 1.70 -11.79
C SER A 489 27.81 2.37 -11.03
N ASP A 490 27.61 2.66 -9.74
CA ASP A 490 28.13 3.90 -9.15
C ASP A 490 28.31 3.83 -7.60
N ALA A 491 29.49 4.21 -7.07
CA ALA A 491 29.94 3.90 -5.69
C ALA A 491 29.14 4.57 -4.54
N PHE A 492 29.20 4.01 -3.32
CA PHE A 492 28.48 4.50 -2.13
C PHE A 492 28.77 5.99 -1.83
N THR A 493 27.68 6.75 -1.69
CA THR A 493 27.67 8.07 -1.03
C THR A 493 26.38 8.17 -0.24
N PRO A 494 26.31 8.92 0.87
CA PRO A 494 25.06 9.09 1.62
C PRO A 494 23.90 9.56 0.73
N ARG A 495 24.17 10.40 -0.27
CA ARG A 495 23.19 10.81 -1.30
C ARG A 495 22.64 9.62 -2.10
N LYS A 496 23.51 8.77 -2.64
CA LYS A 496 23.08 7.59 -3.43
C LYS A 496 22.42 6.54 -2.55
N ALA A 497 22.92 6.35 -1.33
CA ALA A 497 22.36 5.41 -0.37
C ALA A 497 20.96 5.83 0.10
N LEU A 498 20.70 7.14 0.24
CA LEU A 498 19.34 7.66 0.43
C LEU A 498 18.48 7.49 -0.82
N ILE A 499 18.98 7.79 -2.03
CA ILE A 499 18.24 7.54 -3.28
C ILE A 499 17.91 6.05 -3.46
N SER A 500 18.81 5.16 -3.03
CA SER A 500 18.63 3.71 -2.99
C SER A 500 17.59 3.32 -1.94
N LEU A 501 17.70 3.81 -0.70
CA LEU A 501 16.65 3.70 0.33
C LEU A 501 15.27 4.19 -0.16
N GLY A 502 15.21 5.25 -0.97
CA GLY A 502 13.96 5.74 -1.58
C GLY A 502 13.41 4.91 -2.75
N LYS A 503 14.11 3.86 -3.17
CA LYS A 503 13.71 2.91 -4.24
C LYS A 503 13.61 1.47 -3.76
N GLU A 504 14.46 1.09 -2.81
CA GLU A 504 14.79 -0.26 -2.36
C GLU A 504 14.58 -0.44 -0.84
N GLY A 505 14.46 0.66 -0.10
CA GLY A 505 14.00 0.67 1.29
C GLY A 505 14.99 0.16 2.34
N ILE A 506 14.46 -0.38 3.44
CA ILE A 506 15.19 -0.99 4.57
C ILE A 506 16.15 -2.08 4.09
N SER A 507 15.87 -2.71 2.95
CA SER A 507 16.77 -3.62 2.24
C SER A 507 18.15 -2.98 2.01
N ALA A 508 18.18 -1.73 1.54
CA ALA A 508 19.39 -0.94 1.36
C ALA A 508 19.98 -0.40 2.67
N LEU A 509 19.36 -0.67 3.84
CA LEU A 509 19.91 -0.38 5.16
C LEU A 509 20.50 -1.63 5.84
N LYS A 510 20.09 -2.83 5.43
CA LYS A 510 20.57 -4.11 5.97
C LYS A 510 22.02 -4.44 5.60
N SER A 511 22.54 -3.82 4.55
CA SER A 511 23.91 -3.94 4.08
C SER A 511 24.81 -2.77 4.47
N LEU A 512 24.34 -1.86 5.34
CA LEU A 512 25.07 -0.66 5.73
C LEU A 512 25.44 -0.70 7.21
N SER A 513 26.67 -0.28 7.51
CA SER A 513 27.16 -0.18 8.88
C SER A 513 26.47 0.94 9.65
N GLU A 514 26.47 0.86 10.98
CA GLU A 514 25.93 1.90 11.85
C GLU A 514 26.48 3.30 11.49
N THR A 515 27.78 3.40 11.18
CA THR A 515 28.41 4.65 10.74
C THR A 515 27.88 5.14 9.38
N GLN A 516 27.63 4.25 8.42
CA GLN A 516 27.02 4.61 7.14
C GLN A 516 25.57 5.07 7.32
N LEU A 517 24.82 4.42 8.22
CA LEU A 517 23.45 4.77 8.58
C LEU A 517 23.38 6.13 9.30
N SER A 518 24.26 6.39 10.26
CA SER A 518 24.45 7.73 10.87
C SER A 518 24.80 8.79 9.85
N ASN A 519 25.67 8.47 8.88
CA ASN A 519 26.04 9.42 7.82
C ASN A 519 24.91 9.64 6.81
N MET A 520 24.02 8.67 6.60
CA MET A 520 22.76 8.88 5.88
C MET A 520 21.73 9.68 6.67
N ILE A 521 21.70 9.59 8.01
CA ILE A 521 20.88 10.48 8.85
C ILE A 521 21.40 11.91 8.73
N ARG A 522 22.69 12.13 8.98
CA ARG A 522 23.33 13.45 8.92
C ARG A 522 23.22 14.10 7.54
N TYR A 523 23.52 13.33 6.47
CA TYR A 523 23.34 13.82 5.10
C TYR A 523 21.86 13.94 4.72
N GLY A 524 20.98 13.08 5.24
CA GLY A 524 19.53 13.15 5.00
C GLY A 524 18.95 14.44 5.56
N ASN A 525 19.33 14.77 6.79
CA ASN A 525 19.07 16.06 7.42
C ASN A 525 19.71 17.22 6.60
N ASP A 526 20.98 17.14 6.20
CA ASP A 526 21.64 18.23 5.46
C ASP A 526 20.99 18.46 4.08
N ALA A 527 20.65 17.39 3.39
CA ALA A 527 19.87 17.41 2.16
C ALA A 527 18.48 18.03 2.34
N TYR A 528 17.89 17.91 3.52
CA TYR A 528 16.53 18.33 3.85
C TYR A 528 16.46 19.78 4.33
N TYR A 529 17.40 20.22 5.19
CA TYR A 529 17.42 21.57 5.77
C TYR A 529 18.26 22.58 4.96
N ASN A 530 19.36 22.14 4.34
CA ASN A 530 20.39 23.03 3.78
C ASN A 530 20.52 22.91 2.25
N LYS A 531 19.85 21.94 1.62
CA LYS A 531 19.95 21.63 0.19
C LYS A 531 18.56 21.19 -0.32
N ASN A 532 18.48 20.48 -1.45
CA ASN A 532 17.20 19.92 -1.95
C ASN A 532 16.96 18.52 -1.36
N PRO A 533 15.78 18.23 -0.76
CA PRO A 533 15.47 16.92 -0.21
C PRO A 533 15.73 15.78 -1.21
N VAL A 534 16.65 14.90 -0.85
CA VAL A 534 17.11 13.78 -1.70
C VAL A 534 16.17 12.57 -1.61
N VAL A 535 15.37 12.51 -0.55
CA VAL A 535 14.30 11.54 -0.28
C VAL A 535 13.10 12.25 0.36
N THR A 536 11.97 11.56 0.48
CA THR A 536 10.80 12.07 1.21
C THR A 536 10.91 11.84 2.71
N ASP A 537 10.14 12.60 3.49
CA ASP A 537 10.05 12.48 4.95
C ASP A 537 9.74 11.06 5.40
N THR A 538 8.87 10.32 4.71
CA THR A 538 8.59 8.90 5.01
C THR A 538 9.85 8.05 4.89
N VAL A 539 10.65 8.25 3.84
CA VAL A 539 11.87 7.48 3.57
C VAL A 539 12.98 7.85 4.58
N TYR A 540 13.06 9.11 5.00
CA TYR A 540 13.92 9.53 6.12
C TYR A 540 13.43 9.01 7.48
N ASP A 541 12.13 9.04 7.73
CA ASP A 541 11.46 8.48 8.92
C ASP A 541 11.78 6.99 9.08
N ILE A 542 11.89 6.25 7.97
CA ILE A 542 12.23 4.82 7.94
C ILE A 542 13.70 4.57 8.26
N LEU A 543 14.62 5.42 7.79
CA LEU A 543 16.01 5.37 8.23
C LEU A 543 16.11 5.57 9.73
N LYS A 544 15.38 6.57 10.26
CA LYS A 544 15.35 6.88 11.69
C LYS A 544 14.77 5.72 12.51
N GLU A 545 13.60 5.20 12.14
CA GLU A 545 12.97 4.05 12.80
C GLU A 545 13.82 2.77 12.70
N TYR A 546 14.56 2.57 11.59
CA TYR A 546 15.46 1.43 11.45
C TYR A 546 16.66 1.53 12.39
N ILE A 547 17.24 2.72 12.54
CA ILE A 547 18.36 2.92 13.48
C ILE A 547 17.85 2.86 14.92
N GLU A 548 16.75 3.54 15.27
CA GLU A 548 16.08 3.46 16.59
C GLU A 548 15.78 2.02 17.01
N ARG A 549 15.46 1.13 16.06
CA ARG A 549 15.13 -0.28 16.34
C ARG A 549 16.34 -1.21 16.43
N ASN A 550 17.41 -0.98 15.66
CA ASN A 550 18.54 -1.91 15.56
C ASN A 550 19.82 -1.39 16.24
N PHE A 551 19.91 -0.09 16.48
CA PHE A 551 21.02 0.62 17.12
C PHE A 551 20.44 1.71 18.06
N PRO A 552 19.73 1.34 19.14
CA PRO A 552 19.01 2.30 19.99
C PRO A 552 19.92 3.33 20.69
N ASP A 553 21.19 2.99 20.94
CA ASP A 553 22.20 3.88 21.53
C ASP A 553 22.90 4.80 20.50
N ASN A 554 22.44 4.81 19.25
CA ASN A 554 23.07 5.59 18.18
C ASN A 554 22.86 7.10 18.38
N ILE A 555 23.93 7.88 18.26
CA ILE A 555 23.87 9.33 18.52
C ILE A 555 23.17 10.09 17.37
N ALA A 556 23.21 9.58 16.13
CA ALA A 556 22.63 10.31 15.00
C ALA A 556 21.09 10.35 15.02
N ILE A 557 20.40 9.42 15.70
CA ILE A 557 18.94 9.49 15.89
C ILE A 557 18.51 10.50 16.96
N THR A 558 19.41 10.98 17.81
CA THR A 558 19.19 12.10 18.74
C THR A 558 19.77 13.42 18.23
N GLU A 559 20.64 13.39 17.21
CA GLU A 559 20.97 14.55 16.35
C GLU A 559 19.73 14.97 15.53
N VAL A 560 19.05 16.03 15.97
CA VAL A 560 17.82 16.51 15.33
C VAL A 560 18.16 17.51 14.23
N GLY A 561 18.17 17.06 12.97
CA GLY A 561 18.54 17.91 11.84
C GLY A 561 20.05 17.94 11.58
N ALA A 562 20.56 18.95 10.86
CA ALA A 562 21.93 18.93 10.30
C ALA A 562 22.80 20.15 10.63
N PRO A 563 24.11 19.94 10.87
CA PRO A 563 25.07 21.02 10.91
C PRO A 563 25.13 21.75 9.56
N ILE A 564 25.23 23.07 9.62
CA ILE A 564 25.21 23.95 8.45
C ILE A 564 26.64 24.38 8.11
N GLU A 565 26.99 24.28 6.83
CA GLU A 565 28.35 24.51 6.33
C GLU A 565 28.70 26.01 6.15
N LYS A 566 27.70 26.91 6.14
CA LYS A 566 27.87 28.38 5.93
C LYS A 566 26.80 29.19 6.67
N ASN A 567 27.18 30.31 7.28
CA ASN A 567 26.29 31.19 8.08
C ASN A 567 25.56 30.45 9.21
N LYS A 568 26.28 29.52 9.86
CA LYS A 568 25.82 28.74 11.01
C LYS A 568 25.79 29.63 12.25
N VAL A 569 24.65 29.68 12.94
CA VAL A 569 24.45 30.39 14.21
C VAL A 569 23.96 29.43 15.29
N ALA A 570 24.30 29.67 16.56
CA ALA A 570 23.72 28.94 17.67
C ALA A 570 22.23 29.29 17.81
N LEU A 571 21.39 28.32 18.16
CA LEU A 571 19.95 28.57 18.40
C LEU A 571 19.72 28.97 19.86
N PRO A 572 18.89 30.00 20.15
CA PRO A 572 18.53 30.37 21.52
C PRO A 572 17.88 29.23 22.32
N TYR A 573 17.17 28.31 21.64
CA TYR A 573 16.53 27.15 22.27
C TYR A 573 16.64 25.89 21.41
N TYR A 574 16.58 24.72 22.05
CA TYR A 574 16.59 23.44 21.36
C TYR A 574 15.29 23.16 20.59
N MET A 575 15.42 22.81 19.30
CA MET A 575 14.31 22.57 18.37
C MET A 575 14.00 21.08 18.12
N GLY A 576 13.63 20.35 19.18
CA GLY A 576 13.27 18.93 19.11
C GLY A 576 12.23 18.54 18.04
N SER A 577 12.22 17.26 17.69
CA SER A 577 11.31 16.61 16.71
C SER A 577 10.23 15.79 17.43
N MET A 578 9.19 15.38 16.71
CA MET A 578 8.10 14.57 17.27
C MET A 578 8.34 13.06 17.08
N GLU A 579 8.02 12.27 18.11
CA GLU A 579 7.88 10.81 17.99
C GLU A 579 6.57 10.43 17.25
N LYS A 580 6.39 9.15 16.90
CA LYS A 580 5.23 8.68 16.12
C LYS A 580 4.44 7.61 16.85
N ILE A 581 3.12 7.70 16.80
CA ILE A 581 2.22 6.63 17.25
C ILE A 581 1.49 6.02 16.06
N LYS A 582 1.59 4.69 15.91
CA LYS A 582 0.94 3.91 14.85
C LYS A 582 -0.29 3.18 15.42
N PRO A 583 -1.45 3.16 14.72
CA PRO A 583 -2.74 2.76 15.30
C PRO A 583 -2.81 1.31 15.84
N ASP A 584 -2.06 0.41 15.20
CA ASP A 584 -2.00 -1.04 15.37
C ASP A 584 -1.23 -1.50 16.63
N THR A 585 -0.28 -0.72 17.10
CA THR A 585 0.68 -1.11 18.17
C THR A 585 0.16 -1.02 19.61
N GLY A 586 -1.08 -0.57 19.81
CA GLY A 586 -1.64 -0.21 21.12
C GLY A 586 -0.91 0.94 21.83
N ALA A 587 0.01 1.64 21.15
CA ALA A 587 0.84 2.70 21.75
C ALA A 587 0.01 3.89 22.24
N LEU A 588 -1.06 4.27 21.51
CA LEU A 588 -1.99 5.32 21.95
C LEU A 588 -2.59 5.02 23.34
N THR A 589 -2.93 3.75 23.60
CA THR A 589 -3.48 3.31 24.89
C THR A 589 -2.44 3.35 26.00
N ARG A 590 -1.14 3.13 25.71
CA ARG A 590 -0.05 3.29 26.67
C ARG A 590 0.23 4.77 26.95
N TRP A 591 0.31 5.60 25.91
CA TRP A 591 0.56 7.04 26.03
C TRP A 591 -0.53 7.74 26.85
N LYS A 592 -1.82 7.43 26.59
CA LYS A 592 -2.98 7.94 27.36
C LYS A 592 -3.05 7.49 28.82
N LYS A 593 -2.24 6.53 29.27
CA LYS A 593 -2.09 6.20 30.70
C LYS A 593 -1.13 7.16 31.40
N LYS A 594 -0.10 7.61 30.69
CA LYS A 594 0.94 8.53 31.19
C LYS A 594 0.49 9.99 31.11
N TYR A 595 -0.09 10.39 29.97
CA TYR A 595 -0.58 11.74 29.72
C TYR A 595 -2.11 11.71 29.62
N LYS A 596 -2.78 12.50 30.47
CA LYS A 596 -4.25 12.56 30.56
C LYS A 596 -4.75 13.88 29.99
N GLY A 597 -5.88 13.83 29.27
CA GLY A 597 -6.45 15.00 28.61
C GLY A 597 -6.83 16.13 29.58
N PRO A 598 -6.92 17.39 29.11
CA PRO A 598 -7.07 17.78 27.71
C PRO A 598 -5.84 17.61 26.81
N TYR A 599 -6.12 17.51 25.51
CA TYR A 599 -5.14 17.40 24.44
C TYR A 599 -5.41 18.47 23.36
N VAL A 600 -4.35 19.11 22.87
CA VAL A 600 -4.40 19.95 21.67
C VAL A 600 -3.98 19.11 20.47
N ILE A 601 -4.80 19.14 19.41
CA ILE A 601 -4.49 18.56 18.11
C ILE A 601 -4.12 19.70 17.17
N SER A 602 -3.03 19.58 16.42
CA SER A 602 -2.63 20.57 15.41
C SER A 602 -2.16 19.91 14.11
N ALA A 603 -2.33 20.59 12.98
CA ALA A 603 -2.02 20.01 11.68
C ALA A 603 -0.50 19.86 11.51
N LYS A 604 0.01 18.65 11.17
CA LYS A 604 1.44 18.47 10.90
C LYS A 604 1.75 18.95 9.48
N LEU A 605 2.21 20.19 9.41
CA LEU A 605 2.58 20.89 8.18
C LEU A 605 3.73 20.19 7.43
N ASP A 606 3.65 20.18 6.10
CA ASP A 606 4.66 19.62 5.19
C ASP A 606 5.61 20.72 4.64
N GLY A 607 6.19 21.52 5.55
CA GLY A 607 7.08 22.64 5.24
C GLY A 607 8.50 22.48 5.80
N MET A 608 9.14 23.59 6.19
CA MET A 608 10.45 23.61 6.84
C MET A 608 10.40 24.30 8.21
N SER A 609 10.67 23.57 9.29
CA SER A 609 10.66 24.11 10.66
C SER A 609 11.66 25.25 10.87
N VAL A 610 11.16 26.36 11.42
CA VAL A 610 11.88 27.60 11.72
C VAL A 610 11.56 28.10 13.14
N MET A 611 12.44 28.92 13.69
CA MET A 611 12.24 29.67 14.95
C MET A 611 12.36 31.16 14.66
N TYR A 612 11.39 31.95 15.12
CA TYR A 612 11.45 33.40 15.09
C TYR A 612 11.61 33.90 16.54
N SER A 613 12.54 34.83 16.74
CA SER A 613 12.88 35.41 18.05
C SER A 613 13.02 36.92 17.94
N THR A 614 12.62 37.62 19.01
CA THR A 614 12.77 39.07 19.20
C THR A 614 13.42 39.39 20.55
N GLU A 615 14.11 38.41 21.13
CA GLU A 615 14.84 38.54 22.38
C GLU A 615 16.12 39.38 22.17
N ASN A 616 16.47 40.16 23.19
CA ASN A 616 17.58 41.14 23.14
C ASN A 616 17.40 42.25 22.07
N GLY A 617 16.16 42.51 21.62
CA GLY A 617 15.82 43.61 20.71
C GLY A 617 16.05 43.34 19.21
N GLU A 618 16.71 42.24 18.84
CA GLU A 618 16.93 41.90 17.43
C GLU A 618 15.83 40.96 16.88
N LYS A 619 15.17 41.36 15.79
CA LYS A 619 14.27 40.47 15.03
C LYS A 619 15.10 39.43 14.26
N ARG A 620 15.17 38.20 14.76
CA ARG A 620 15.95 37.08 14.19
C ARG A 620 15.07 35.92 13.76
N LEU A 621 15.39 35.32 12.61
CA LEU A 621 14.73 34.12 12.09
C LEU A 621 15.77 33.04 11.81
N TYR A 622 15.56 31.84 12.35
CA TYR A 622 16.49 30.73 12.25
C TYR A 622 15.86 29.50 11.61
N SER A 623 16.58 28.81 10.73
CA SER A 623 16.22 27.43 10.33
C SER A 623 16.50 26.45 11.47
N ARG A 624 15.80 25.30 11.50
CA ARG A 624 16.05 24.26 12.51
C ARG A 624 17.51 23.78 12.56
N GLY A 625 18.20 23.74 11.41
CA GLY A 625 19.56 23.22 11.30
C GLY A 625 19.75 21.92 12.10
N GLY A 626 20.76 21.85 12.95
CA GLY A 626 21.08 20.74 13.87
C GLY A 626 20.40 20.85 15.25
N SER A 627 19.34 21.65 15.37
CA SER A 627 18.52 21.91 16.56
C SER A 627 19.20 22.48 17.80
N THR A 628 20.53 22.53 17.83
CA THR A 628 21.33 23.46 18.66
C THR A 628 21.95 24.59 17.83
N ASN A 629 21.95 24.46 16.50
CA ASN A 629 22.59 25.39 15.57
C ASN A 629 21.75 25.48 14.28
N GLY A 630 21.41 26.69 13.84
CA GLY A 630 20.55 26.99 12.70
C GLY A 630 21.24 27.83 11.62
N LEU A 631 20.49 28.14 10.55
CA LEU A 631 20.89 29.09 9.51
C LEU A 631 20.19 30.41 9.79
N ASP A 632 20.92 31.53 9.74
CA ASP A 632 20.30 32.85 9.84
C ASP A 632 19.51 33.17 8.55
N LEU A 633 18.18 33.21 8.71
CA LEU A 633 17.17 33.53 7.70
C LEU A 633 16.52 34.91 7.97
N SER A 634 17.10 35.75 8.83
CA SER A 634 16.53 37.04 9.24
C SER A 634 16.30 37.99 8.06
N HIS A 635 17.10 37.83 6.99
CA HIS A 635 16.92 38.51 5.71
C HIS A 635 15.57 38.19 4.99
N MET A 636 14.84 37.15 5.41
CA MET A 636 13.50 36.82 4.93
C MET A 636 12.38 37.52 5.72
N ILE A 637 12.65 38.05 6.92
CA ILE A 637 11.65 38.64 7.83
C ILE A 637 10.77 39.70 7.13
N PRO A 638 11.31 40.66 6.33
CA PRO A 638 10.50 41.69 5.66
C PRO A 638 9.52 41.17 4.60
N TYR A 639 9.52 39.87 4.31
CA TYR A 639 8.70 39.22 3.29
C TYR A 639 7.75 38.15 3.85
N LEU A 640 7.73 37.96 5.18
CA LEU A 640 6.92 36.97 5.86
C LEU A 640 5.98 37.66 6.86
N GLN A 641 4.74 37.20 6.96
CA GLN A 641 3.84 37.66 8.02
C GLN A 641 4.29 37.07 9.36
N LEU A 642 4.84 37.93 10.22
CA LEU A 642 5.42 37.60 11.53
C LEU A 642 4.87 38.56 12.60
N PRO A 643 4.77 38.14 13.87
CA PRO A 643 4.38 39.02 14.96
C PRO A 643 5.46 40.07 15.26
N GLU A 644 5.04 41.29 15.57
CA GLU A 644 5.93 42.46 15.74
C GLU A 644 6.51 42.63 17.16
N PHE A 645 6.00 41.87 18.14
CA PHE A 645 6.28 42.03 19.57
C PHE A 645 7.74 41.73 19.95
N GLU A 646 8.23 42.43 20.98
CA GLU A 646 9.57 42.22 21.56
C GLU A 646 9.61 41.05 22.55
N ASN A 647 10.82 40.51 22.80
CA ASN A 647 11.10 39.51 23.83
C ASN A 647 10.27 38.21 23.72
N ILE A 648 9.82 37.86 22.51
CA ILE A 648 9.13 36.61 22.22
C ILE A 648 10.04 35.64 21.48
N THR A 649 9.78 34.35 21.63
CA THR A 649 10.32 33.32 20.74
C THR A 649 9.23 32.31 20.41
N ILE A 650 9.02 32.07 19.12
CA ILE A 650 8.00 31.16 18.58
C ILE A 650 8.62 30.17 17.57
N ARG A 651 7.97 29.02 17.40
CA ARG A 651 8.29 28.06 16.35
C ARG A 651 7.12 27.89 15.38
N GLY A 652 7.48 27.65 14.14
CA GLY A 652 6.54 27.52 13.03
C GLY A 652 7.15 26.75 11.87
N GLU A 653 6.32 26.42 10.89
CA GLU A 653 6.74 25.77 9.67
C GLU A 653 6.69 26.80 8.53
N LEU A 654 7.81 27.03 7.87
CA LEU A 654 7.88 27.84 6.64
C LEU A 654 7.28 27.02 5.49
N ILE A 655 6.24 27.54 4.83
CA ILE A 655 5.42 26.77 3.89
C ILE A 655 4.73 27.67 2.84
N ILE A 656 4.34 27.10 1.71
CA ILE A 656 3.60 27.79 0.62
C ILE A 656 2.17 27.24 0.53
N PRO A 657 1.12 28.08 0.37
CA PRO A 657 -0.24 27.60 0.17
C PRO A 657 -0.37 26.71 -1.08
N ILE A 658 -1.13 25.61 -0.98
CA ILE A 658 -1.28 24.61 -2.06
C ILE A 658 -1.75 25.27 -3.37
N ALA A 659 -2.71 26.19 -3.28
CA ALA A 659 -3.24 26.92 -4.44
C ALA A 659 -2.18 27.79 -5.13
N VAL A 660 -1.32 28.47 -4.35
CA VAL A 660 -0.25 29.33 -4.87
C VAL A 660 0.83 28.49 -5.54
N PHE A 661 1.27 27.40 -4.90
CA PHE A 661 2.22 26.46 -5.50
C PHE A 661 1.69 25.84 -6.81
N ASN A 662 0.44 25.36 -6.80
CA ASN A 662 -0.23 24.79 -7.98
C ASN A 662 -0.32 25.81 -9.14
N LYS A 663 -0.66 27.09 -8.85
CA LYS A 663 -0.85 28.13 -9.86
C LYS A 663 0.48 28.68 -10.41
N LYS A 664 1.48 28.91 -9.55
CA LYS A 664 2.72 29.63 -9.91
C LYS A 664 3.89 28.72 -10.29
N TYR A 665 4.07 27.58 -9.62
CA TYR A 665 5.36 26.86 -9.60
C TYR A 665 5.31 25.38 -10.01
N LYS A 666 4.17 24.72 -9.87
CA LYS A 666 4.00 23.31 -10.24
C LYS A 666 4.30 23.06 -11.72
N GLY A 667 5.12 22.05 -12.00
CA GLY A 667 5.61 21.74 -13.36
C GLY A 667 6.80 22.59 -13.82
N LYS A 668 7.07 23.75 -13.21
CA LYS A 668 8.23 24.62 -13.52
C LYS A 668 9.49 24.16 -12.77
N GLY A 669 9.85 22.89 -12.92
CA GLY A 669 11.01 22.26 -12.28
C GLY A 669 10.81 21.78 -10.82
N TYR A 670 9.93 22.40 -10.05
CA TYR A 670 9.62 21.99 -8.67
C TYR A 670 8.67 20.78 -8.62
N LYS A 671 9.01 19.77 -7.81
CA LYS A 671 8.26 18.50 -7.69
C LYS A 671 7.14 18.49 -6.63
N SER A 672 7.27 19.31 -5.59
CA SER A 672 6.37 19.41 -4.43
C SER A 672 6.48 20.81 -3.80
N ALA A 673 5.51 21.19 -2.96
CA ALA A 673 5.57 22.45 -2.21
C ALA A 673 6.79 22.48 -1.28
N ARG A 674 7.01 21.39 -0.52
CA ARG A 674 8.17 21.17 0.35
C ARG A 674 9.52 21.45 -0.32
N ASN A 675 9.72 20.92 -1.53
CA ASN A 675 10.96 21.12 -2.30
C ASN A 675 11.12 22.56 -2.83
N PHE A 676 10.03 23.31 -3.01
CA PHE A 676 10.10 24.74 -3.34
C PHE A 676 10.59 25.54 -2.12
N VAL A 677 10.01 25.32 -0.94
CA VAL A 677 10.38 25.99 0.33
C VAL A 677 11.87 25.82 0.65
N GLY A 678 12.36 24.57 0.68
CA GLY A 678 13.78 24.30 0.96
C GLY A 678 14.74 24.89 -0.08
N GLY A 679 14.29 25.04 -1.33
CA GLY A 679 15.02 25.78 -2.35
C GLY A 679 15.11 27.29 -2.10
N MET A 680 14.09 27.89 -1.48
CA MET A 680 14.06 29.33 -1.19
C MET A 680 14.94 29.71 0.00
N MET A 681 14.94 28.92 1.08
CA MET A 681 15.78 29.13 2.26
C MET A 681 17.29 29.14 1.93
N ASN A 682 17.68 28.44 0.86
CA ASN A 682 19.07 28.31 0.43
C ASN A 682 19.40 29.22 -0.79
N SER A 683 18.52 30.16 -1.13
CA SER A 683 18.69 31.10 -2.24
C SER A 683 19.42 32.38 -1.80
N LYS A 684 20.46 32.80 -2.54
CA LYS A 684 21.26 34.01 -2.23
C LYS A 684 20.53 35.31 -2.60
N GLY A 685 19.38 35.62 -1.99
CA GLY A 685 18.70 36.93 -2.09
C GLY A 685 18.09 37.32 -3.45
N ARG A 686 18.42 36.64 -4.55
CA ARG A 686 18.03 37.04 -5.92
C ARG A 686 16.61 36.67 -6.33
N GLU A 687 15.77 36.14 -5.43
CA GLU A 687 14.43 35.62 -5.76
C GLU A 687 13.31 36.14 -4.83
N ILE A 688 13.44 37.37 -4.32
CA ILE A 688 12.52 38.05 -3.37
C ILE A 688 11.03 37.87 -3.71
N SER A 689 10.67 37.91 -4.99
CA SER A 689 9.28 37.74 -5.45
C SER A 689 8.68 36.37 -5.12
N LYS A 690 9.50 35.33 -4.95
CA LYS A 690 9.09 33.98 -4.52
C LYS A 690 8.92 33.86 -3.01
N TRP A 691 9.66 34.65 -2.23
CA TRP A 691 9.56 34.65 -0.76
C TRP A 691 8.22 35.24 -0.30
N LYS A 692 7.71 36.26 -1.00
CA LYS A 692 6.37 36.84 -0.78
C LYS A 692 5.20 35.88 -1.01
N ASP A 693 5.43 34.73 -1.65
CA ASP A 693 4.44 33.64 -1.80
C ASP A 693 4.47 32.60 -0.66
N MET A 694 5.33 32.81 0.35
CA MET A 694 5.53 31.90 1.47
C MET A 694 5.00 32.49 2.78
N ASN A 695 4.71 31.61 3.75
CA ASN A 695 4.24 31.95 5.07
C ASN A 695 5.06 31.19 6.12
N MET A 696 5.37 31.83 7.24
CA MET A 696 5.69 31.09 8.47
C MET A 696 4.35 30.79 9.17
N VAL A 697 4.03 29.52 9.37
CA VAL A 697 2.82 29.09 10.07
C VAL A 697 3.20 28.61 11.46
N ALA A 698 2.90 29.42 12.47
CA ALA A 698 3.29 29.17 13.86
C ALA A 698 2.48 28.03 14.49
N TYR A 699 3.14 27.25 15.35
CA TYR A 699 2.55 26.10 16.04
C TYR A 699 2.96 25.95 17.52
N GLU A 700 3.88 26.79 18.01
CA GLU A 700 4.45 26.69 19.37
C GLU A 700 5.00 28.06 19.81
N VAL A 701 4.76 28.44 21.06
CA VAL A 701 5.39 29.60 21.74
C VAL A 701 6.36 29.07 22.78
N ILE A 702 7.62 29.50 22.71
CA ILE A 702 8.66 29.17 23.69
C ILE A 702 8.71 30.23 24.79
N LYS A 703 8.65 31.51 24.38
CA LYS A 703 8.64 32.67 25.28
C LYS A 703 7.55 33.65 24.80
N PRO A 704 6.59 34.05 25.66
CA PRO A 704 6.38 33.61 27.05
C PRO A 704 5.98 32.12 27.15
N ILE A 705 6.24 31.51 28.30
CA ILE A 705 5.87 30.10 28.57
C ILE A 705 4.35 30.03 28.81
N LEU A 706 3.64 29.28 27.95
CA LEU A 706 2.19 29.14 27.98
C LEU A 706 1.77 27.67 27.81
N LYS A 707 0.56 27.30 28.27
CA LYS A 707 -0.06 25.99 27.96
C LYS A 707 -0.33 25.86 26.46
N PRO A 708 -0.20 24.67 25.84
CA PRO A 708 -0.43 24.47 24.40
C PRO A 708 -1.71 25.08 23.83
N SER A 709 -2.85 25.01 24.52
CA SER A 709 -4.11 25.64 24.08
C SER A 709 -4.02 27.17 24.11
N SER A 710 -3.43 27.71 25.17
CA SER A 710 -3.13 29.14 25.31
C SER A 710 -2.08 29.63 24.30
N GLN A 711 -1.13 28.78 23.87
CA GLN A 711 -0.16 29.12 22.82
C GLN A 711 -0.87 29.38 21.48
N MET A 712 -1.80 28.51 21.07
CA MET A 712 -2.56 28.70 19.82
C MET A 712 -3.40 29.98 19.89
N SER A 713 -4.16 30.19 20.97
CA SER A 713 -4.95 31.40 21.18
C SER A 713 -4.09 32.68 21.23
N TRP A 714 -2.88 32.59 21.78
CA TRP A 714 -1.93 33.71 21.82
C TRP A 714 -1.37 34.01 20.43
N LEU A 715 -0.97 33.00 19.66
CA LEU A 715 -0.44 33.19 18.29
C LEU A 715 -1.49 33.86 17.38
N GLU A 716 -2.75 33.41 17.45
CA GLU A 716 -3.87 34.00 16.70
C GLU A 716 -4.13 35.45 17.12
N LYS A 717 -4.19 35.73 18.44
CA LYS A 717 -4.40 37.09 18.96
C LYS A 717 -3.26 38.06 18.58
N ASN A 718 -2.03 37.57 18.49
CA ASN A 718 -0.84 38.38 18.20
C ASN A 718 -0.47 38.41 16.70
N GLY A 719 -1.43 38.12 15.80
CA GLY A 719 -1.30 38.35 14.36
C GLY A 719 -0.44 37.32 13.59
N ALA A 720 0.06 36.28 14.26
CA ALA A 720 0.80 35.21 13.62
C ALA A 720 -0.14 34.26 12.86
N ILE A 721 0.26 33.81 11.66
CA ILE A 721 -0.50 32.80 10.93
C ILE A 721 -0.41 31.48 11.72
N THR A 722 -1.47 31.12 12.42
CA THR A 722 -1.46 29.94 13.30
C THR A 722 -1.89 28.68 12.55
N VAL A 723 -1.34 27.54 12.98
CA VAL A 723 -1.68 26.21 12.46
C VAL A 723 -3.15 25.85 12.77
N LYS A 724 -3.85 25.16 11.84
CA LYS A 724 -5.18 24.62 12.12
C LYS A 724 -5.08 23.68 13.32
N ASN A 725 -5.84 23.99 14.37
CA ASN A 725 -5.79 23.33 15.67
C ASN A 725 -7.21 23.08 16.21
N ASP A 726 -7.33 22.18 17.18
CA ASP A 726 -8.55 21.83 17.91
C ASP A 726 -8.18 21.28 19.31
N THR A 727 -9.08 21.34 20.29
CA THR A 727 -8.83 20.91 21.68
C THR A 727 -9.87 19.92 22.17
N THR A 728 -9.44 18.78 22.71
CA THR A 728 -10.33 17.68 23.12
C THR A 728 -9.85 16.95 24.38
N ASP A 729 -10.80 16.55 25.23
CA ASP A 729 -10.56 15.62 26.35
C ASP A 729 -10.23 14.18 25.88
N LYS A 730 -10.56 13.83 24.63
CA LYS A 730 -10.70 12.44 24.18
C LYS A 730 -10.20 12.23 22.75
N ILE A 731 -9.05 11.56 22.67
CA ILE A 731 -8.47 11.04 21.43
C ILE A 731 -8.67 9.52 21.32
N SER A 732 -8.92 9.01 20.12
CA SER A 732 -8.85 7.59 19.75
C SER A 732 -8.24 7.45 18.35
N ASN A 733 -7.90 6.23 17.90
CA ASN A 733 -7.34 6.05 16.55
C ASN A 733 -8.33 6.51 15.47
N GLU A 734 -9.63 6.32 15.73
CA GLU A 734 -10.74 6.63 14.83
C GLU A 734 -10.91 8.15 14.73
N SER A 735 -11.06 8.86 15.85
CA SER A 735 -11.25 10.31 15.83
C SER A 735 -10.01 11.07 15.32
N LEU A 736 -8.80 10.60 15.63
CA LEU A 736 -7.56 11.15 15.05
C LEU A 736 -7.45 10.88 13.54
N SER A 737 -8.03 9.78 13.04
CA SER A 737 -8.08 9.50 11.59
C SER A 737 -9.12 10.37 10.89
N GLU A 738 -10.31 10.56 11.47
CA GLU A 738 -11.35 11.44 10.94
C GLU A 738 -10.85 12.89 10.82
N VAL A 739 -10.19 13.41 11.86
CA VAL A 739 -9.56 14.75 11.85
C VAL A 739 -8.47 14.85 10.78
N LEU A 740 -7.60 13.85 10.64
CA LEU A 740 -6.56 13.86 9.60
C LEU A 740 -7.14 13.82 8.18
N VAL A 741 -8.24 13.10 7.96
CA VAL A 741 -8.92 13.05 6.65
C VAL A 741 -9.57 14.40 6.32
N ASP A 742 -10.33 15.01 7.25
CA ASP A 742 -10.89 16.35 7.02
C ASP A 742 -9.78 17.35 6.71
N TRP A 743 -8.74 17.42 7.55
CA TRP A 743 -7.72 18.46 7.47
C TRP A 743 -6.87 18.33 6.21
N ARG A 744 -6.64 17.11 5.70
CA ARG A 744 -5.99 16.88 4.39
C ARG A 744 -6.83 17.34 3.19
N THR A 745 -8.15 17.48 3.34
CA THR A 745 -9.04 17.95 2.26
C THR A 745 -9.50 19.40 2.39
N SER A 746 -9.56 19.94 3.62
CA SER A 746 -10.10 21.28 3.90
C SER A 746 -9.04 22.36 4.15
N TYR A 747 -7.78 21.99 4.41
CA TYR A 747 -6.75 22.96 4.81
C TYR A 747 -5.93 23.52 3.64
N LYS A 748 -5.50 24.79 3.77
CA LYS A 748 -4.83 25.56 2.70
C LYS A 748 -3.35 25.20 2.47
N TYR A 749 -2.76 24.42 3.38
CA TYR A 749 -1.37 23.98 3.34
C TYR A 749 -1.27 22.45 3.26
N GLU A 750 -0.18 21.93 2.71
CA GLU A 750 0.09 20.49 2.60
C GLU A 750 0.44 19.91 3.97
N ILE A 751 -0.15 18.77 4.35
CA ILE A 751 0.03 18.12 5.67
C ILE A 751 0.25 16.62 5.55
N ASP A 752 1.29 16.11 6.23
CA ASP A 752 1.63 14.67 6.22
C ASP A 752 1.00 13.91 7.39
N GLY A 753 0.51 14.60 8.42
CA GLY A 753 -0.16 14.03 9.60
C GLY A 753 -0.86 15.08 10.47
N ILE A 754 -1.15 14.72 11.71
CA ILE A 754 -1.51 15.65 12.79
C ILE A 754 -0.58 15.43 13.98
N ILE A 755 -0.29 16.48 14.74
CA ILE A 755 0.36 16.42 16.05
C ILE A 755 -0.73 16.37 17.12
N VAL A 756 -0.46 15.62 18.18
CA VAL A 756 -1.27 15.61 19.41
C VAL A 756 -0.36 15.92 20.59
N ILE A 757 -0.71 16.93 21.37
CA ILE A 757 0.05 17.44 22.52
C ILE A 757 -0.85 17.36 23.76
N ASN A 758 -0.33 16.98 24.92
CA ASN A 758 -1.04 17.11 26.18
C ASN A 758 -1.01 18.56 26.70
N ASP A 759 -2.16 19.13 27.08
CA ASP A 759 -2.32 20.56 27.38
C ASP A 759 -1.85 20.98 28.79
N GLU A 760 -0.59 20.67 29.08
CA GLU A 760 0.12 21.03 30.32
C GLU A 760 1.45 21.71 29.99
N ILE A 761 2.03 22.42 30.96
CA ILE A 761 3.35 23.07 30.80
C ILE A 761 4.42 22.05 31.18
N TYR A 762 5.38 21.84 30.28
CA TYR A 762 6.54 20.97 30.50
C TYR A 762 7.83 21.78 30.30
N PRO A 763 8.90 21.51 31.07
CA PRO A 763 10.20 22.13 30.84
C PRO A 763 10.77 21.70 29.47
N ARG A 764 11.46 22.61 28.79
CA ARG A 764 12.14 22.30 27.53
C ARG A 764 13.44 21.54 27.81
N GLU A 765 13.49 20.30 27.37
CA GLU A 765 14.68 19.45 27.42
C GLU A 765 15.38 19.38 26.05
N ASN A 766 16.66 19.01 26.03
CA ASN A 766 17.45 18.77 24.81
C ASN A 766 17.13 17.39 24.16
N LYS A 767 15.85 17.03 24.09
CA LYS A 767 15.34 15.78 23.50
C LYS A 767 13.93 15.96 22.91
N ASN A 768 13.39 14.93 22.27
CA ASN A 768 12.03 14.96 21.73
C ASN A 768 10.97 15.00 22.87
N PRO A 769 9.90 15.81 22.76
CA PRO A 769 8.88 15.95 23.80
C PRO A 769 7.98 14.71 23.90
N SER A 770 8.22 13.85 24.89
CA SER A 770 7.41 12.64 25.12
C SER A 770 5.92 12.90 25.46
N HIS A 771 5.58 14.14 25.85
CA HIS A 771 4.21 14.63 26.05
C HIS A 771 3.50 15.06 24.73
N ALA A 772 4.11 14.79 23.57
CA ALA A 772 3.54 15.03 22.25
C ALA A 772 3.88 13.89 21.28
N PHE A 773 3.06 13.70 20.23
CA PHE A 773 3.35 12.74 19.17
C PHE A 773 2.73 13.15 17.82
N ALA A 774 3.35 12.69 16.73
CA ALA A 774 2.78 12.74 15.39
C ALA A 774 1.92 11.49 15.13
N PHE A 775 0.66 11.70 14.77
CA PHE A 775 -0.26 10.70 14.26
C PHE A 775 -0.27 10.73 12.72
N LYS A 776 0.05 9.60 12.10
CA LYS A 776 -0.07 9.37 10.66
C LYS A 776 -0.95 8.12 10.46
N MET A 777 -2.03 8.23 9.68
CA MET A 777 -2.82 7.06 9.29
C MET A 777 -1.95 6.05 8.52
N VAL A 778 -2.04 4.78 8.91
CA VAL A 778 -1.69 3.66 8.03
C VAL A 778 -2.81 3.55 7.00
N LEU A 779 -2.69 4.28 5.90
CA LEU A 779 -3.53 4.08 4.72
C LEU A 779 -3.36 2.63 4.25
N SER A 780 -4.48 1.94 4.04
CA SER A 780 -4.54 0.50 3.69
C SER A 780 -3.92 0.17 2.32
N ASP A 781 -3.51 1.18 1.56
CA ASP A 781 -2.78 1.11 0.29
C ASP A 781 -1.39 0.43 0.37
N GLN A 782 -0.95 -0.02 1.55
CA GLN A 782 0.31 -0.77 1.72
C GLN A 782 0.17 -2.26 1.41
N VAL A 783 -1.05 -2.79 1.43
CA VAL A 783 -1.34 -4.24 1.29
C VAL A 783 -2.06 -4.46 -0.03
N VAL A 784 -1.46 -5.26 -0.92
CA VAL A 784 -2.06 -5.61 -2.22
C VAL A 784 -2.02 -7.12 -2.43
N GLU A 785 -3.08 -7.66 -2.98
CA GLU A 785 -3.13 -9.06 -3.43
C GLU A 785 -2.75 -9.10 -4.91
N VAL A 786 -1.78 -9.96 -5.23
CA VAL A 786 -1.24 -10.10 -6.58
C VAL A 786 -0.97 -11.56 -6.91
N LYS A 787 -1.01 -11.87 -8.20
CA LYS A 787 -0.67 -13.18 -8.73
C LYS A 787 0.83 -13.31 -8.97
N VAL A 788 1.39 -14.44 -8.58
CA VAL A 788 2.75 -14.85 -8.94
C VAL A 788 2.76 -15.30 -10.40
N ILE A 789 3.50 -14.56 -11.24
CA ILE A 789 3.74 -14.93 -12.64
C ILE A 789 4.81 -16.02 -12.71
N ASP A 790 5.86 -15.93 -11.88
CA ASP A 790 7.06 -16.78 -11.94
C ASP A 790 7.83 -16.76 -10.61
N VAL A 791 8.72 -17.73 -10.40
CA VAL A 791 9.64 -17.81 -9.25
C VAL A 791 11.05 -18.00 -9.78
N ASN A 792 11.91 -17.01 -9.55
CA ASN A 792 13.29 -16.97 -10.04
C ASN A 792 14.28 -17.15 -8.90
N TYR A 793 15.37 -17.88 -9.16
CA TYR A 793 16.39 -18.20 -8.15
C TYR A 793 17.70 -17.47 -8.41
N SER A 794 18.07 -16.59 -7.48
CA SER A 794 19.32 -15.84 -7.54
C SER A 794 20.40 -16.51 -6.69
N VAL A 795 21.55 -16.82 -7.29
CA VAL A 795 22.70 -17.42 -6.60
C VAL A 795 23.44 -16.35 -5.76
N SER A 796 23.80 -16.65 -4.51
CA SER A 796 24.58 -15.77 -3.63
C SER A 796 26.10 -16.00 -3.70
N LYS A 797 26.92 -15.15 -3.05
CA LYS A 797 28.38 -15.39 -2.91
C LYS A 797 28.74 -16.67 -2.14
N TYR A 798 27.76 -17.31 -1.48
CA TYR A 798 27.90 -18.61 -0.79
C TYR A 798 27.22 -19.77 -1.55
N GLY A 799 26.81 -19.58 -2.81
CA GLY A 799 26.07 -20.59 -3.58
C GLY A 799 24.61 -20.81 -3.17
N TYR A 800 24.08 -20.02 -2.22
CA TYR A 800 22.69 -20.13 -1.77
C TYR A 800 21.73 -19.62 -2.86
N LEU A 801 20.68 -20.39 -3.15
CA LEU A 801 19.62 -20.05 -4.09
C LEU A 801 18.52 -19.27 -3.38
N LYS A 802 18.38 -17.98 -3.71
CA LYS A 802 17.44 -17.05 -3.07
C LYS A 802 16.24 -16.75 -3.97
N PRO A 803 15.01 -17.16 -3.59
CA PRO A 803 13.82 -17.02 -4.41
C PRO A 803 13.31 -15.57 -4.44
N VAL A 804 13.06 -15.10 -5.66
CA VAL A 804 12.40 -13.84 -5.98
C VAL A 804 11.19 -14.19 -6.85
N ILE A 805 9.99 -13.92 -6.35
CA ILE A 805 8.78 -14.05 -7.15
C ILE A 805 8.67 -12.87 -8.10
N ARG A 806 8.26 -13.15 -9.34
CA ARG A 806 7.76 -12.15 -10.28
C ARG A 806 6.24 -12.12 -10.17
N ILE A 807 5.65 -10.93 -10.19
CA ILE A 807 4.22 -10.70 -10.00
C ILE A 807 3.61 -9.96 -11.18
N GLU A 808 2.28 -9.95 -11.26
CA GLU A 808 1.56 -9.00 -12.12
C GLU A 808 1.89 -7.55 -11.69
N PRO A 809 2.29 -6.65 -12.63
CA PRO A 809 2.76 -5.31 -12.28
C PRO A 809 1.74 -4.50 -11.48
N VAL A 810 2.04 -4.22 -10.21
CA VAL A 810 1.12 -3.56 -9.27
C VAL A 810 1.66 -2.22 -8.79
N ARG A 811 0.81 -1.17 -8.82
CA ARG A 811 1.22 0.19 -8.43
C ARG A 811 0.97 0.44 -6.94
N ILE A 812 1.93 0.07 -6.09
CA ILE A 812 1.86 0.34 -4.65
C ILE A 812 2.44 1.73 -4.36
N ARG A 813 1.60 2.66 -3.88
CA ARG A 813 2.01 4.03 -3.48
C ARG A 813 2.88 4.74 -4.53
N GLY A 814 2.42 4.72 -5.78
CA GLY A 814 3.02 5.49 -6.86
C GLY A 814 4.24 4.87 -7.54
N ALA A 815 4.81 3.77 -7.02
CA ALA A 815 5.82 2.96 -7.70
C ALA A 815 5.20 1.67 -8.23
N ASP A 816 5.67 1.23 -9.40
CA ASP A 816 5.21 0.00 -10.05
C ASP A 816 6.13 -1.16 -9.62
N ILE A 817 5.54 -2.25 -9.14
CA ILE A 817 6.23 -3.40 -8.56
C ILE A 817 6.03 -4.62 -9.45
N GLU A 818 7.12 -5.26 -9.89
CA GLU A 818 7.11 -6.52 -10.65
C GLU A 818 7.77 -7.69 -9.91
N PHE A 819 8.46 -7.44 -8.79
CA PHE A 819 9.23 -8.45 -8.07
C PHE A 819 9.09 -8.28 -6.55
N ALA A 820 9.05 -9.41 -5.84
CA ALA A 820 9.09 -9.49 -4.37
C ALA A 820 9.91 -10.71 -3.93
N THR A 821 10.45 -10.71 -2.70
CA THR A 821 11.20 -11.88 -2.21
C THR A 821 10.28 -12.89 -1.52
N ALA A 822 10.55 -14.19 -1.76
CA ALA A 822 9.99 -15.29 -0.96
C ALA A 822 10.97 -15.78 0.12
N HIS A 823 12.00 -15.00 0.43
CA HIS A 823 13.02 -15.18 1.48
C HIS A 823 13.94 -16.41 1.39
N ASN A 824 13.40 -17.63 1.32
CA ASN A 824 14.16 -18.89 1.32
C ASN A 824 13.36 -20.03 0.65
N ILE A 825 14.01 -21.15 0.32
CA ILE A 825 13.34 -22.26 -0.38
C ILE A 825 12.27 -22.93 0.48
N LYS A 826 12.46 -22.99 1.80
CA LYS A 826 11.48 -23.62 2.71
C LYS A 826 10.16 -22.86 2.68
N ASN A 827 10.18 -21.53 2.74
CA ASN A 827 8.99 -20.69 2.62
C ASN A 827 8.27 -20.86 1.26
N VAL A 828 9.03 -21.14 0.19
CA VAL A 828 8.46 -21.48 -1.12
C VAL A 828 7.74 -22.83 -1.09
N ILE A 829 8.34 -23.85 -0.47
CA ILE A 829 7.74 -25.19 -0.33
C ILE A 829 6.53 -25.17 0.62
N ASP A 830 6.73 -24.69 1.85
CA ASP A 830 5.74 -24.66 2.95
C ASP A 830 4.40 -24.03 2.54
N ASN A 831 4.47 -22.95 1.74
CA ASN A 831 3.29 -22.19 1.33
C ASN A 831 2.92 -22.42 -0.15
N LYS A 832 3.48 -23.46 -0.80
CA LYS A 832 3.34 -23.77 -2.24
C LYS A 832 3.39 -22.52 -3.13
N ILE A 833 4.48 -21.74 -3.00
CA ILE A 833 4.69 -20.53 -3.80
C ILE A 833 5.17 -20.95 -5.19
N GLY A 834 4.21 -21.14 -6.10
CA GLY A 834 4.44 -21.46 -7.49
C GLY A 834 3.80 -20.46 -8.45
N ILE A 835 3.83 -20.81 -9.73
CA ILE A 835 3.15 -20.05 -10.77
C ILE A 835 1.64 -20.08 -10.52
N GLY A 836 1.00 -18.92 -10.54
CA GLY A 836 -0.45 -18.78 -10.31
C GLY A 836 -0.85 -18.49 -8.86
N ALA A 837 0.03 -18.74 -7.87
CA ALA A 837 -0.25 -18.45 -6.47
C ALA A 837 -0.67 -16.98 -6.27
N ILE A 838 -1.69 -16.73 -5.46
CA ILE A 838 -2.10 -15.38 -5.07
C ILE A 838 -1.46 -15.06 -3.72
N VAL A 839 -0.61 -14.04 -3.70
CA VAL A 839 0.11 -13.61 -2.51
C VAL A 839 -0.33 -12.21 -2.09
N GLN A 840 -0.49 -12.01 -0.80
CA GLN A 840 -0.67 -10.69 -0.21
C GLN A 840 0.72 -10.10 0.02
N LEU A 841 1.04 -9.03 -0.70
CA LEU A 841 2.26 -8.26 -0.53
C LEU A 841 2.01 -7.07 0.36
N ILE A 842 2.84 -6.92 1.40
CA ILE A 842 2.92 -5.69 2.19
C ILE A 842 4.20 -4.93 1.82
N ARG A 843 4.02 -3.67 1.39
CA ARG A 843 5.12 -2.72 1.20
C ARG A 843 5.26 -1.86 2.45
N SER A 844 5.70 -2.48 3.55
CA SER A 844 5.91 -1.84 4.84
C SER A 844 6.89 -0.67 4.71
N GLY A 845 6.37 0.55 4.66
CA GLY A 845 7.18 1.76 4.52
C GLY A 845 7.74 2.01 3.12
N ASP A 846 7.05 1.70 2.02
CA ASP A 846 7.48 2.14 0.68
C ASP A 846 8.85 1.54 0.25
N VAL A 847 9.18 0.40 0.85
CA VAL A 847 10.48 -0.31 0.80
C VAL A 847 10.43 -1.36 -0.33
N ILE A 848 11.06 -2.52 -0.18
CA ILE A 848 10.75 -3.72 -0.96
C ILE A 848 9.47 -4.36 -0.41
N PRO A 849 8.53 -4.78 -1.28
CA PRO A 849 7.40 -5.59 -0.87
C PRO A 849 7.87 -7.02 -0.54
N LYS A 850 7.35 -7.53 0.58
CA LYS A 850 7.49 -8.93 0.99
C LYS A 850 6.13 -9.62 0.93
N ILE A 851 6.14 -10.95 0.81
CA ILE A 851 4.95 -11.75 1.08
C ILE A 851 4.60 -11.60 2.56
N GLU A 852 3.38 -11.14 2.83
CA GLU A 852 2.79 -11.09 4.17
C GLU A 852 2.13 -12.42 4.51
N LYS A 853 1.37 -12.96 3.55
CA LYS A 853 0.82 -14.31 3.53
C LYS A 853 0.52 -14.75 2.10
N VAL A 854 0.46 -16.05 1.88
CA VAL A 854 -0.17 -16.62 0.69
C VAL A 854 -1.69 -16.63 0.92
N ILE A 855 -2.47 -16.17 -0.06
CA ILE A 855 -3.94 -16.18 -0.04
C ILE A 855 -4.47 -17.42 -0.74
N VAL A 856 -3.87 -17.75 -1.90
CA VAL A 856 -4.14 -18.98 -2.64
C VAL A 856 -2.78 -19.60 -2.99
N PRO A 857 -2.44 -20.80 -2.50
CA PRO A 857 -1.24 -21.51 -2.92
C PRO A 857 -1.32 -21.87 -4.41
N ALA A 858 -0.17 -22.09 -5.06
CA ALA A 858 -0.16 -22.80 -6.33
C ALA A 858 -0.41 -24.30 -6.10
N GLU A 859 -0.72 -25.03 -7.17
CA GLU A 859 -0.82 -26.49 -7.14
C GLU A 859 0.48 -27.12 -6.64
N GLU A 860 1.63 -26.69 -7.17
CA GLU A 860 2.96 -27.05 -6.68
C GLU A 860 3.92 -25.85 -6.59
N PRO A 861 4.92 -25.86 -5.68
CA PRO A 861 5.92 -24.81 -5.58
C PRO A 861 6.88 -24.86 -6.77
N LYS A 862 7.20 -23.70 -7.37
CA LYS A 862 8.27 -23.67 -8.39
C LYS A 862 9.63 -23.70 -7.70
N LEU A 863 10.30 -24.84 -7.79
CA LEU A 863 11.66 -25.09 -7.29
C LEU A 863 12.73 -24.55 -8.27
N PRO A 864 14.02 -24.51 -7.89
CA PRO A 864 15.11 -24.15 -8.81
C PRO A 864 15.35 -25.25 -9.85
N ASP A 865 15.54 -24.85 -11.10
CA ASP A 865 15.84 -25.73 -12.24
C ASP A 865 17.31 -26.24 -12.27
N VAL A 866 18.11 -25.87 -11.27
CA VAL A 866 19.54 -26.21 -11.10
C VAL A 866 19.74 -27.20 -9.96
N LEU A 867 20.74 -28.08 -10.04
CA LEU A 867 21.00 -29.07 -8.98
C LEU A 867 21.37 -28.40 -7.64
N TRP A 868 20.59 -28.70 -6.59
CA TRP A 868 20.75 -28.11 -5.27
C TRP A 868 20.69 -29.15 -4.14
N LYS A 869 21.27 -28.79 -2.99
CA LYS A 869 21.21 -29.50 -1.72
C LYS A 869 20.62 -28.59 -0.63
N TRP A 870 19.94 -29.16 0.35
CA TRP A 870 19.53 -28.41 1.54
C TRP A 870 20.76 -27.97 2.34
N ASN A 871 20.70 -26.78 2.94
CA ASN A 871 21.59 -26.42 4.03
C ASN A 871 21.25 -27.21 5.31
N ASP A 872 22.17 -27.27 6.28
CA ASP A 872 22.04 -28.02 7.54
C ASP A 872 20.70 -27.82 8.26
N THR A 873 20.19 -26.58 8.27
CA THR A 873 18.95 -26.22 8.97
C THR A 873 17.68 -26.55 8.19
N ARG A 874 17.78 -27.10 6.96
CA ARG A 874 16.68 -27.33 6.01
C ARG A 874 15.77 -26.11 5.83
N VAL A 875 16.39 -24.93 5.65
CA VAL A 875 15.71 -23.64 5.41
C VAL A 875 16.02 -23.09 4.01
N ASP A 876 17.27 -23.24 3.57
CA ASP A 876 17.82 -22.69 2.35
C ASP A 876 18.30 -23.80 1.40
N ALA A 877 18.18 -23.53 0.09
CA ALA A 877 18.79 -24.31 -0.96
C ALA A 877 20.19 -23.77 -1.26
N VAL A 878 21.17 -24.65 -1.47
CA VAL A 878 22.54 -24.33 -1.89
C VAL A 878 22.84 -25.11 -3.16
N LEU A 879 23.48 -24.48 -4.15
CA LEU A 879 23.98 -25.16 -5.35
C LEU A 879 24.82 -26.40 -4.98
N LYS A 880 24.66 -27.49 -5.75
CA LYS A 880 25.47 -28.71 -5.55
C LYS A 880 26.93 -28.50 -5.99
N ASP A 881 27.15 -27.61 -6.96
CA ASP A 881 28.41 -27.23 -7.61
C ASP A 881 28.98 -25.90 -7.10
N SER A 882 28.57 -25.43 -5.91
CA SER A 882 28.82 -24.04 -5.44
C SER A 882 30.27 -23.56 -5.46
N GLU A 883 31.23 -24.48 -5.34
CA GLU A 883 32.68 -24.18 -5.30
C GLU A 883 33.29 -23.97 -6.70
N THR A 884 32.79 -24.67 -7.73
CA THR A 884 33.29 -24.57 -9.11
C THR A 884 32.45 -23.63 -9.98
N ASN A 885 31.21 -23.33 -9.56
CA ASN A 885 30.25 -22.51 -10.30
C ASN A 885 30.76 -21.09 -10.61
N GLU A 886 30.81 -20.71 -11.90
CA GLU A 886 31.31 -19.40 -12.34
C GLU A 886 30.54 -18.22 -11.72
N ALA A 887 29.22 -18.33 -11.56
CA ALA A 887 28.42 -17.25 -10.97
C ALA A 887 28.67 -17.07 -9.47
N VAL A 888 29.09 -18.12 -8.76
CA VAL A 888 29.56 -18.02 -7.37
C VAL A 888 30.99 -17.45 -7.32
N ARG A 889 31.89 -17.93 -8.18
CA ARG A 889 33.28 -17.43 -8.28
C ARG A 889 33.30 -15.92 -8.57
N ASN A 890 32.60 -15.50 -9.62
CA ASN A 890 32.51 -14.09 -10.01
C ASN A 890 31.92 -13.23 -8.88
N LYS A 891 30.91 -13.71 -8.14
CA LYS A 891 30.34 -12.97 -7.00
C LYS A 891 31.24 -12.89 -5.77
N ASN A 892 32.11 -13.87 -5.54
CA ASN A 892 33.14 -13.76 -4.50
C ASN A 892 34.22 -12.73 -4.88
N ILE A 893 34.66 -12.72 -6.15
CA ILE A 893 35.62 -11.74 -6.64
C ILE A 893 35.05 -10.31 -6.58
N ILE A 894 33.81 -10.11 -7.02
CA ILE A 894 33.13 -8.81 -6.92
C ILE A 894 33.03 -8.38 -5.45
N ALA A 895 32.55 -9.27 -4.57
CA ALA A 895 32.40 -8.97 -3.15
C ALA A 895 33.74 -8.62 -2.48
N PHE A 896 34.84 -9.29 -2.82
CA PHE A 896 36.17 -8.96 -2.28
C PHE A 896 36.50 -7.47 -2.53
N PHE A 897 36.46 -7.01 -3.78
CA PHE A 897 36.85 -5.63 -4.11
C PHE A 897 35.83 -4.57 -3.68
N GLU A 898 34.54 -4.94 -3.55
CA GLU A 898 33.49 -4.06 -3.03
C GLU A 898 33.51 -3.95 -1.49
N ASP A 899 33.72 -5.05 -0.77
CA ASP A 899 33.93 -5.06 0.69
C ASP A 899 35.18 -4.23 1.05
N LEU A 900 36.22 -4.21 0.19
CA LEU A 900 37.37 -3.32 0.31
C LEU A 900 37.12 -1.85 -0.08
N SER A 901 35.95 -1.51 -0.62
CA SER A 901 35.54 -0.14 -1.02
C SER A 901 36.43 0.54 -2.07
N ILE A 902 36.99 -0.23 -3.01
CA ILE A 902 37.90 0.30 -4.05
C ILE A 902 37.09 1.02 -5.16
N SER A 903 36.75 2.29 -4.93
CA SER A 903 35.80 3.07 -5.77
C SER A 903 36.14 3.23 -7.26
N SER A 904 37.37 2.92 -7.68
CA SER A 904 37.81 2.87 -9.09
C SER A 904 37.50 1.54 -9.79
N PHE A 905 37.20 0.49 -9.03
CA PHE A 905 37.18 -0.89 -9.47
C PHE A 905 35.91 -1.63 -8.99
N ALA A 906 34.74 -1.12 -9.38
CA ALA A 906 33.43 -1.74 -9.12
C ALA A 906 33.08 -2.85 -10.14
N GLU A 907 32.04 -3.65 -9.87
CA GLU A 907 31.53 -4.79 -10.67
C GLU A 907 31.78 -4.69 -12.20
N GLY A 908 31.31 -3.63 -12.85
CA GLY A 908 31.41 -3.45 -14.31
C GLY A 908 32.82 -3.26 -14.87
N ASN A 909 33.85 -3.12 -14.02
CA ASN A 909 35.26 -3.20 -14.37
C ASN A 909 35.88 -4.54 -13.94
N ILE A 910 35.50 -5.07 -12.78
CA ILE A 910 35.90 -6.40 -12.31
C ILE A 910 35.53 -7.47 -13.35
N LEU A 911 34.30 -7.46 -13.86
CA LEU A 911 33.79 -8.37 -14.89
C LEU A 911 34.52 -8.24 -16.26
N LYS A 912 35.30 -7.18 -16.50
CA LYS A 912 36.16 -7.08 -17.69
C LYS A 912 37.52 -7.72 -17.45
N VAL A 913 38.07 -7.52 -16.25
CA VAL A 913 39.35 -8.11 -15.81
C VAL A 913 39.23 -9.64 -15.73
N ILE A 914 38.13 -10.16 -15.17
CA ILE A 914 37.79 -11.59 -15.19
C ILE A 914 37.74 -12.13 -16.64
N LYS A 915 37.08 -11.40 -17.54
CA LYS A 915 36.99 -11.75 -18.98
C LYS A 915 38.31 -11.59 -19.76
N SER A 916 39.36 -11.09 -19.12
CA SER A 916 40.74 -11.07 -19.63
C SER A 916 41.61 -12.17 -19.01
N GLY A 917 41.04 -13.14 -18.31
CA GLY A 917 41.75 -14.31 -17.74
C GLY A 917 42.16 -14.18 -16.27
N PHE A 918 41.93 -13.01 -15.66
CA PHE A 918 42.21 -12.74 -14.25
C PHE A 918 40.98 -13.11 -13.41
N ASP A 919 40.70 -14.42 -13.33
CA ASP A 919 39.45 -14.99 -12.80
C ASP A 919 39.54 -15.50 -11.35
N SER A 920 40.50 -14.99 -10.57
CA SER A 920 40.61 -15.19 -9.13
C SER A 920 41.13 -13.91 -8.44
N VAL A 921 40.87 -13.76 -7.13
CA VAL A 921 41.36 -12.60 -6.37
C VAL A 921 42.90 -12.51 -6.36
N PRO A 922 43.67 -13.60 -6.15
CA PRO A 922 45.13 -13.55 -6.25
C PRO A 922 45.64 -13.09 -7.62
N LYS A 923 45.07 -13.57 -8.73
CA LYS A 923 45.40 -13.10 -10.08
C LYS A 923 45.15 -11.61 -10.26
N ILE A 924 44.07 -11.08 -9.68
CA ILE A 924 43.73 -9.65 -9.78
C ILE A 924 44.59 -8.78 -8.85
N LEU A 925 45.00 -9.27 -7.69
CA LEU A 925 45.90 -8.53 -6.78
C LEU A 925 47.34 -8.48 -7.29
N THR A 926 47.77 -9.48 -8.06
CA THR A 926 49.11 -9.57 -8.67
C THR A 926 49.19 -9.00 -10.10
N ILE A 927 48.09 -8.44 -10.62
CA ILE A 927 47.99 -7.93 -12.00
C ILE A 927 48.97 -6.78 -12.26
N SER A 928 49.67 -6.81 -13.39
CA SER A 928 50.58 -5.71 -13.76
C SER A 928 49.81 -4.52 -14.35
N LYS A 929 50.45 -3.34 -14.36
CA LYS A 929 49.97 -2.17 -15.10
C LYS A 929 49.86 -2.45 -16.61
N ALA A 930 50.68 -3.33 -17.17
CA ALA A 930 50.63 -3.70 -18.59
C ALA A 930 49.39 -4.56 -18.90
N ASP A 931 49.08 -5.53 -18.05
CA ASP A 931 47.88 -6.38 -18.19
C ASP A 931 46.60 -5.53 -18.15
N LEU A 932 46.54 -4.54 -17.25
CA LEU A 932 45.43 -3.59 -17.16
C LEU A 932 45.28 -2.69 -18.41
N LEU A 933 46.33 -2.51 -19.23
CA LEU A 933 46.20 -1.84 -20.52
C LEU A 933 45.60 -2.75 -21.60
N ASN A 934 45.84 -4.07 -21.51
CA ASN A 934 45.31 -5.08 -22.43
C ASN A 934 43.82 -5.40 -22.18
N VAL A 935 43.25 -5.02 -21.01
CA VAL A 935 41.83 -5.22 -20.69
C VAL A 935 40.93 -4.40 -21.63
N LYS A 936 40.06 -5.10 -22.37
CA LYS A 936 39.23 -4.52 -23.44
C LYS A 936 38.36 -3.36 -22.96
N GLY A 937 38.73 -2.14 -23.37
CA GLY A 937 38.01 -0.90 -23.06
C GLY A 937 38.50 -0.16 -21.82
N PHE A 938 39.62 -0.58 -21.22
CA PHE A 938 40.42 0.31 -20.38
C PHE A 938 41.27 1.24 -21.26
N LYS A 939 41.81 2.29 -20.64
CA LYS A 939 42.77 3.24 -21.18
C LYS A 939 43.76 3.56 -20.08
N GLU A 940 44.91 4.15 -20.41
CA GLU A 940 45.98 4.44 -19.47
C GLU A 940 45.53 5.13 -18.17
N LYS A 941 44.74 6.22 -18.24
CA LYS A 941 44.17 6.88 -17.06
C LYS A 941 43.25 6.00 -16.21
N THR A 942 42.65 4.95 -16.77
CA THR A 942 41.84 3.95 -16.07
C THR A 942 42.72 2.84 -15.47
N ALA A 943 43.69 2.33 -16.24
CA ALA A 943 44.65 1.32 -15.78
C ALA A 943 45.48 1.85 -14.61
N ASN A 944 46.08 3.04 -14.75
CA ASN A 944 46.81 3.74 -13.68
C ASN A 944 45.93 3.92 -12.43
N LYS A 945 44.66 4.38 -12.59
CA LYS A 945 43.78 4.60 -11.44
C LYS A 945 43.45 3.28 -10.72
N ILE A 946 43.15 2.20 -11.45
CA ILE A 946 42.85 0.90 -10.84
C ILE A 946 44.10 0.35 -10.15
N TYR A 947 45.25 0.32 -10.84
CA TYR A 947 46.52 -0.19 -10.30
C TYR A 947 46.90 0.51 -9.00
N ASN A 948 46.96 1.86 -9.00
CA ASN A 948 47.28 2.63 -7.80
C ASN A 948 46.27 2.35 -6.68
N SER A 949 44.97 2.35 -6.97
CA SER A 949 43.93 2.09 -5.95
C SER A 949 44.03 0.69 -5.32
N LEU A 950 44.51 -0.32 -6.07
CA LEU A 950 44.77 -1.66 -5.54
C LEU A 950 45.99 -1.64 -4.62
N GLN A 951 47.10 -1.03 -5.06
CA GLN A 951 48.33 -0.92 -4.27
C GLN A 951 48.12 -0.10 -2.99
N ASP A 952 47.52 1.08 -3.08
CA ASP A 952 47.18 1.96 -1.94
C ASP A 952 46.31 1.22 -0.91
N LYS A 953 45.34 0.42 -1.37
CA LYS A 953 44.49 -0.38 -0.49
C LYS A 953 45.25 -1.55 0.14
N MET A 954 46.06 -2.29 -0.62
CA MET A 954 46.87 -3.40 -0.07
C MET A 954 47.92 -2.90 0.91
N ASN A 955 48.49 -1.71 0.71
CA ASN A 955 49.38 -1.09 1.68
C ASN A 955 48.64 -0.70 2.97
N SER A 956 47.47 -0.06 2.87
CA SER A 956 46.72 0.46 4.03
C SER A 956 45.81 -0.53 4.76
N ILE A 957 45.47 -1.70 4.19
CA ILE A 957 44.54 -2.67 4.79
C ILE A 957 45.10 -3.35 6.06
N THR A 958 44.24 -3.59 7.05
CA THR A 958 44.52 -4.39 8.25
C THR A 958 44.21 -5.87 8.03
N LEU A 959 44.88 -6.75 8.78
CA LEU A 959 44.72 -8.21 8.64
C LEU A 959 43.26 -8.71 8.84
N PRO A 960 42.47 -8.26 9.83
CA PRO A 960 41.07 -8.71 9.98
C PRO A 960 40.18 -8.32 8.79
N VAL A 961 40.37 -7.12 8.23
CA VAL A 961 39.61 -6.63 7.06
C VAL A 961 39.97 -7.44 5.82
N LEU A 962 41.25 -7.78 5.64
CA LEU A 962 41.71 -8.63 4.54
C LEU A 962 41.09 -10.03 4.64
N MET A 963 41.18 -10.67 5.80
CA MET A 963 40.61 -11.99 6.07
C MET A 963 39.09 -12.02 5.84
N ASN A 964 38.36 -11.03 6.35
CA ASN A 964 36.92 -10.88 6.11
C ASN A 964 36.59 -10.76 4.61
N ALA A 965 37.36 -9.95 3.87
CA ALA A 965 37.14 -9.75 2.43
C ALA A 965 37.36 -11.03 1.60
N THR A 966 38.34 -11.88 1.96
CA THR A 966 38.60 -13.16 1.24
C THR A 966 37.39 -14.09 1.17
N ASN A 967 36.47 -13.98 2.13
CA ASN A 967 35.35 -14.89 2.34
C ASN A 967 35.75 -16.37 2.65
N ILE A 968 37.05 -16.67 2.79
CA ILE A 968 37.60 -18.02 3.03
C ILE A 968 37.06 -18.63 4.33
N PHE A 969 36.99 -17.84 5.41
CA PHE A 969 36.46 -18.28 6.71
C PHE A 969 34.93 -18.48 6.74
N GLY A 970 34.25 -18.36 5.59
CA GLY A 970 32.87 -18.79 5.41
C GLY A 970 31.79 -17.94 6.08
N ARG A 971 30.54 -18.41 5.95
CA ARG A 971 29.35 -17.69 6.43
C ARG A 971 29.25 -17.75 7.95
N GLY A 972 29.65 -16.67 8.63
CA GLY A 972 29.53 -16.51 10.07
C GLY A 972 30.78 -15.94 10.75
N MET A 973 31.91 -15.93 10.03
CA MET A 973 33.16 -15.29 10.43
C MET A 973 33.31 -13.92 9.77
N GLY A 974 32.52 -12.95 10.25
CA GLY A 974 32.69 -11.54 9.88
C GLY A 974 33.82 -10.86 10.65
N GLU A 975 34.25 -9.69 10.16
CA GLU A 975 35.37 -8.89 10.69
C GLU A 975 35.43 -8.84 12.23
N ASN A 976 34.35 -8.47 12.93
CA ASN A 976 34.34 -8.39 14.40
C ASN A 976 34.76 -9.69 15.11
N ARG A 977 34.43 -10.86 14.54
CA ARG A 977 34.83 -12.17 15.08
C ARG A 977 36.29 -12.49 14.77
N ILE A 978 36.74 -12.19 13.55
CA ILE A 978 38.14 -12.35 13.16
C ILE A 978 39.04 -11.43 14.01
N SER A 979 38.62 -10.18 14.25
CA SER A 979 39.28 -9.25 15.17
C SER A 979 39.28 -9.77 16.60
N ALA A 980 38.17 -10.30 17.13
CA ALA A 980 38.14 -10.86 18.48
C ALA A 980 39.11 -12.05 18.67
N VAL A 981 39.28 -12.88 17.62
CA VAL A 981 40.29 -13.94 17.59
C VAL A 981 41.70 -13.35 17.59
N LEU A 982 42.01 -12.42 16.68
CA LEU A 982 43.35 -11.80 16.56
C LEU A 982 43.71 -10.82 17.70
N GLU A 983 42.74 -10.31 18.45
CA GLU A 983 42.95 -9.52 19.68
C GLU A 983 43.19 -10.42 20.91
N SER A 984 42.79 -11.70 20.84
CA SER A 984 42.97 -12.69 21.90
C SER A 984 44.24 -13.53 21.68
N TYR A 985 44.44 -14.00 20.44
CA TYR A 985 45.56 -14.82 19.98
C TYR A 985 46.12 -14.20 18.67
N PRO A 986 46.98 -13.17 18.76
CA PRO A 986 47.46 -12.40 17.60
C PRO A 986 48.24 -13.22 16.56
N ASP A 987 48.80 -14.34 17.02
CA ASP A 987 49.70 -15.26 16.34
C ASP A 987 49.02 -16.59 15.95
N ILE A 988 47.70 -16.73 16.16
CA ILE A 988 46.88 -17.93 15.85
C ILE A 988 47.08 -18.52 14.44
N LEU A 989 47.44 -17.69 13.46
CA LEU A 989 47.65 -18.07 12.05
C LEU A 989 49.05 -18.66 11.80
N THR A 990 50.00 -18.41 12.70
CA THR A 990 51.43 -18.69 12.55
C THR A 990 52.03 -19.47 13.73
N MET A 991 51.31 -19.61 14.84
CA MET A 991 51.75 -20.38 16.00
C MET A 991 51.85 -21.86 15.67
N ASP A 992 52.87 -22.51 16.20
CA ASP A 992 53.04 -23.96 16.09
C ASP A 992 52.15 -24.65 17.15
N ALA A 993 51.07 -25.27 16.67
CA ALA A 993 50.02 -25.92 17.46
C ALA A 993 49.05 -26.67 16.52
N THR A 994 48.44 -27.73 17.02
CA THR A 994 47.44 -28.56 16.31
C THR A 994 46.14 -27.79 16.01
N ALA A 995 45.27 -28.40 15.19
CA ALA A 995 43.96 -27.81 14.91
C ALA A 995 43.05 -27.83 16.15
N GLU A 996 43.19 -28.86 16.98
CA GLU A 996 42.45 -29.14 18.19
C GLU A 996 42.79 -28.14 19.30
N GLU A 997 44.09 -27.85 19.49
CA GLU A 997 44.54 -26.78 20.40
C GLU A 997 44.03 -25.41 19.95
N LYS A 998 44.17 -25.10 18.66
CA LYS A 998 43.67 -23.84 18.08
C LYS A 998 42.15 -23.70 18.19
N GLU A 999 41.39 -24.78 18.10
CA GLU A 999 39.94 -24.79 18.31
C GLU A 999 39.61 -24.50 19.78
N SER A 1000 40.30 -25.13 20.73
CA SER A 1000 40.07 -24.90 22.15
C SER A 1000 40.37 -23.46 22.55
N LEU A 1001 41.49 -22.89 22.10
CA LEU A 1001 41.84 -21.48 22.35
C LEU A 1001 40.75 -20.52 21.83
N ILE A 1002 40.23 -20.76 20.62
CA ILE A 1002 39.18 -19.91 20.03
C ILE A 1002 37.82 -20.11 20.72
N ARG A 1003 37.52 -21.31 21.23
CA ARG A 1003 36.29 -21.61 21.96
C ARG A 1003 36.19 -20.84 23.28
N ASP A 1004 37.31 -20.54 23.93
CA ASP A 1004 37.34 -19.76 25.19
C ASP A 1004 37.04 -18.26 24.99
N ILE A 1005 36.88 -17.80 23.73
CA ILE A 1005 36.50 -16.43 23.39
C ILE A 1005 34.98 -16.25 23.46
N GLU A 1006 34.53 -15.22 24.18
CA GLU A 1006 33.11 -14.89 24.32
C GLU A 1006 32.42 -14.71 22.95
N GLY A 1007 31.36 -15.51 22.70
CA GLY A 1007 30.60 -15.50 21.45
C GLY A 1007 31.06 -16.52 20.39
N PHE A 1008 32.04 -17.37 20.72
CA PHE A 1008 32.42 -18.56 19.95
C PHE A 1008 31.77 -19.83 20.51
N ALA A 1009 31.69 -20.84 19.64
CA ALA A 1009 31.21 -22.19 19.96
C ALA A 1009 31.95 -23.16 19.04
N VAL A 1010 32.00 -24.45 19.38
CA VAL A 1010 32.79 -25.49 18.69
C VAL A 1010 32.68 -25.42 17.15
N LYS A 1011 31.47 -25.28 16.60
CA LYS A 1011 31.27 -25.15 15.13
C LYS A 1011 31.85 -23.87 14.52
N THR A 1012 31.92 -22.77 15.26
CA THR A 1012 32.49 -21.48 14.82
C THR A 1012 34.02 -21.45 14.99
N ALA A 1013 34.54 -22.07 16.05
CA ALA A 1013 35.98 -22.24 16.26
C ALA A 1013 36.59 -23.15 15.18
N ASN A 1014 36.03 -24.34 14.97
CA ASN A 1014 36.41 -25.24 13.87
C ASN A 1014 36.36 -24.57 12.50
N LEU A 1015 35.31 -23.79 12.21
CA LEU A 1015 35.16 -23.07 10.94
C LEU A 1015 36.30 -22.05 10.70
N PHE A 1016 36.86 -21.46 11.74
CA PHE A 1016 38.05 -20.62 11.59
C PHE A 1016 39.30 -21.48 11.32
N VAL A 1017 39.59 -22.44 12.20
CA VAL A 1017 40.84 -23.21 12.18
C VAL A 1017 41.01 -23.99 10.88
N THR A 1018 39.97 -24.71 10.45
CA THR A 1018 39.97 -25.50 9.19
C THR A 1018 40.25 -24.65 7.94
N ASN A 1019 40.04 -23.34 8.00
CA ASN A 1019 40.26 -22.41 6.89
C ASN A 1019 41.55 -21.58 7.01
N ILE A 1020 42.35 -21.76 8.08
CA ILE A 1020 43.67 -21.13 8.22
C ILE A 1020 44.60 -21.53 7.06
N PRO A 1021 44.76 -22.82 6.66
CA PRO A 1021 45.66 -23.19 5.57
C PRO A 1021 45.33 -22.48 4.25
N LEU A 1022 44.06 -22.48 3.86
CA LEU A 1022 43.58 -21.80 2.64
C LEU A 1022 43.86 -20.29 2.65
N PHE A 1023 43.77 -19.64 3.82
CA PHE A 1023 44.13 -18.24 3.95
C PHE A 1023 45.67 -18.02 3.89
N MET A 1024 46.46 -18.94 4.42
CA MET A 1024 47.92 -18.88 4.35
C MET A 1024 48.44 -19.12 2.92
N ASP A 1025 47.79 -20.00 2.15
CA ASP A 1025 48.04 -20.16 0.71
C ASP A 1025 47.67 -18.87 -0.06
N PHE A 1026 46.50 -18.27 0.22
CA PHE A 1026 46.11 -16.97 -0.33
C PHE A 1026 47.14 -15.87 -0.04
N ILE A 1027 47.68 -15.78 1.19
CA ILE A 1027 48.74 -14.84 1.56
C ILE A 1027 50.05 -15.11 0.79
N ARG A 1028 50.37 -16.38 0.50
CA ARG A 1028 51.54 -16.77 -0.29
C ARG A 1028 51.39 -16.36 -1.75
N GLU A 1029 50.26 -16.67 -2.38
CA GLU A 1029 49.96 -16.30 -3.78
C GLU A 1029 49.91 -14.77 -3.99
N THR A 1030 49.31 -14.05 -3.05
CA THR A 1030 49.17 -12.58 -3.12
C THR A 1030 50.44 -11.81 -2.72
N LYS A 1031 51.47 -12.49 -2.23
CA LYS A 1031 52.73 -11.90 -1.71
C LYS A 1031 52.51 -10.92 -0.55
N LEU A 1032 51.50 -11.18 0.29
CA LEU A 1032 51.08 -10.32 1.40
C LEU A 1032 51.65 -10.76 2.76
N GLN A 1033 52.75 -11.52 2.80
CA GLN A 1033 53.36 -12.01 4.05
C GLN A 1033 53.71 -10.89 5.05
N SER A 1034 53.94 -9.66 4.57
CA SER A 1034 54.15 -8.47 5.41
C SER A 1034 52.98 -8.20 6.37
N LYS A 1035 51.75 -8.60 6.01
CA LYS A 1035 50.54 -8.45 6.84
C LYS A 1035 50.46 -9.39 8.04
N LEU A 1036 51.31 -10.42 8.10
CA LEU A 1036 51.44 -11.32 9.24
C LEU A 1036 52.45 -10.80 10.30
N LYS A 1037 53.27 -9.79 9.96
CA LYS A 1037 54.25 -9.23 10.90
C LYS A 1037 53.60 -8.21 11.84
N ARG A 1038 53.76 -8.43 13.14
CA ARG A 1038 53.27 -7.51 14.19
C ARG A 1038 54.36 -6.51 14.61
N ALA A 1039 53.95 -5.30 15.02
CA ALA A 1039 54.79 -4.49 15.90
C ALA A 1039 54.92 -5.16 17.28
N LYS A 1040 56.10 -5.11 17.90
CA LYS A 1040 56.26 -5.56 19.29
C LYS A 1040 55.46 -4.63 20.21
N ILE A 1041 54.58 -5.19 21.04
CA ILE A 1041 53.99 -4.49 22.18
C ILE A 1041 54.90 -4.75 23.37
N ASP A 1042 55.19 -3.71 24.15
CA ASP A 1042 55.90 -3.85 25.42
C ASP A 1042 55.05 -4.60 26.44
N THR A 1043 55.48 -5.81 26.79
CA THR A 1043 54.84 -6.68 27.78
C THR A 1043 55.21 -6.33 29.22
N SER A 1044 56.22 -5.47 29.43
CA SER A 1044 56.60 -4.96 30.76
C SER A 1044 55.75 -3.76 31.19
N HIS A 1045 55.08 -3.10 30.24
CA HIS A 1045 54.28 -1.91 30.52
C HIS A 1045 53.11 -2.18 31.48
N GLN A 1046 52.94 -1.32 32.47
CA GLN A 1046 51.96 -1.45 33.56
C GLN A 1046 50.48 -1.63 33.14
N LEU A 1047 50.11 -1.22 31.92
CA LEU A 1047 48.78 -1.41 31.34
C LEU A 1047 48.58 -2.75 30.62
N TYR A 1048 49.64 -3.53 30.38
CA TYR A 1048 49.58 -4.78 29.63
C TYR A 1048 48.57 -5.76 30.24
N GLY A 1049 47.59 -6.19 29.43
CA GLY A 1049 46.52 -7.10 29.84
C GLY A 1049 45.47 -6.52 30.79
N LYS A 1050 45.64 -5.30 31.32
CA LYS A 1050 44.70 -4.65 32.25
C LYS A 1050 43.43 -4.22 31.51
N LYS A 1051 42.28 -4.22 32.20
CA LYS A 1051 40.99 -3.76 31.63
C LYS A 1051 40.60 -2.38 32.16
N ILE A 1052 40.29 -1.45 31.26
CA ILE A 1052 39.90 -0.06 31.56
C ILE A 1052 38.52 0.24 30.97
N LEU A 1053 37.61 0.84 31.74
CA LEU A 1053 36.27 1.22 31.30
C LEU A 1053 36.17 2.75 31.21
N LEU A 1054 35.81 3.31 30.05
CA LEU A 1054 35.43 4.73 29.93
C LEU A 1054 33.92 4.90 30.13
N THR A 1055 33.50 5.91 30.90
CA THR A 1055 32.09 6.29 31.03
C THR A 1055 31.93 7.79 31.20
N GLY A 1056 30.76 8.35 30.84
CA GLY A 1056 30.52 9.79 30.76
C GLY A 1056 31.17 10.51 29.56
N PHE A 1057 32.24 9.96 28.97
CA PHE A 1057 32.91 10.48 27.76
C PHE A 1057 33.37 9.36 26.82
N ARG A 1058 33.95 9.76 25.67
CA ARG A 1058 34.73 8.89 24.77
C ARG A 1058 35.97 9.66 24.32
N ASP A 1059 37.13 9.02 24.36
CA ASP A 1059 38.38 9.59 23.83
C ASP A 1059 39.11 8.54 22.99
N LYS A 1060 39.07 8.71 21.68
CA LYS A 1060 39.71 7.80 20.72
C LYS A 1060 41.24 7.85 20.76
N TYR A 1061 41.82 8.97 21.16
CA TYR A 1061 43.28 9.11 21.27
C TYR A 1061 43.77 8.37 22.51
N LEU A 1062 43.09 8.55 23.64
CA LEU A 1062 43.35 7.80 24.87
C LEU A 1062 43.09 6.29 24.69
N GLU A 1063 41.98 5.89 24.08
CA GLU A 1063 41.71 4.48 23.73
C GLU A 1063 42.81 3.88 22.85
N ALA A 1064 43.38 4.64 21.90
CA ALA A 1064 44.49 4.20 21.06
C ALA A 1064 45.81 4.07 21.84
N ARG A 1065 46.15 5.04 22.71
CA ARG A 1065 47.33 4.94 23.60
C ARG A 1065 47.22 3.74 24.52
N ILE A 1066 46.08 3.52 25.19
CA ILE A 1066 45.84 2.35 26.06
C ILE A 1066 46.09 1.04 25.29
N LYS A 1067 45.57 0.91 24.07
CA LYS A 1067 45.73 -0.29 23.24
C LYS A 1067 47.16 -0.49 22.72
N ALA A 1068 47.89 0.59 22.43
CA ALA A 1068 49.29 0.51 21.99
C ALA A 1068 50.19 -0.15 23.05
N PHE A 1069 49.93 0.11 24.33
CA PHE A 1069 50.59 -0.53 25.47
C PHE A 1069 49.88 -1.79 25.99
N GLY A 1070 49.10 -2.47 25.14
CA GLY A 1070 48.48 -3.77 25.47
C GLY A 1070 47.30 -3.74 26.45
N GLY A 1071 46.79 -2.56 26.80
CA GLY A 1071 45.60 -2.40 27.64
C GLY A 1071 44.30 -2.69 26.88
N LYS A 1072 43.32 -3.29 27.57
CA LYS A 1072 42.04 -3.72 26.99
C LYS A 1072 40.91 -2.77 27.42
N ILE A 1073 40.18 -2.20 26.46
CA ILE A 1073 38.99 -1.38 26.75
C ILE A 1073 37.80 -2.28 27.06
N ALA A 1074 37.07 -1.99 28.13
CA ALA A 1074 35.92 -2.75 28.61
C ALA A 1074 34.61 -1.96 28.48
N ASN A 1075 33.50 -2.66 28.25
CA ASN A 1075 32.18 -2.05 28.03
C ASN A 1075 31.27 -2.05 29.27
N SER A 1076 31.57 -2.85 30.30
CA SER A 1076 30.71 -3.12 31.46
C SER A 1076 31.47 -3.11 32.80
N VAL A 1077 30.77 -2.86 33.90
CA VAL A 1077 31.37 -2.73 35.24
C VAL A 1077 31.56 -4.11 35.89
N SER A 1078 32.79 -4.63 35.85
CA SER A 1078 33.18 -5.91 36.45
C SER A 1078 34.29 -5.74 37.49
N SER A 1079 34.44 -6.71 38.38
CA SER A 1079 35.55 -6.78 39.35
C SER A 1079 36.93 -6.98 38.72
N LYS A 1080 37.00 -7.29 37.40
CA LYS A 1080 38.23 -7.47 36.64
C LYS A 1080 38.73 -6.18 35.97
N LEU A 1081 38.23 -5.01 36.39
CA LEU A 1081 38.67 -3.69 35.92
C LEU A 1081 39.80 -3.14 36.79
N LEU A 1082 40.80 -2.53 36.16
CA LEU A 1082 41.83 -1.73 36.84
C LEU A 1082 41.27 -0.40 37.34
N VAL A 1083 40.48 0.27 36.49
CA VAL A 1083 39.96 1.62 36.74
C VAL A 1083 38.76 1.92 35.84
N VAL A 1084 37.87 2.78 36.33
CA VAL A 1084 36.76 3.38 35.59
C VAL A 1084 37.05 4.86 35.36
N LEU A 1085 37.22 5.25 34.11
CA LEU A 1085 37.47 6.63 33.73
C LEU A 1085 36.15 7.39 33.61
N VAL A 1086 36.13 8.57 34.23
CA VAL A 1086 34.99 9.51 34.29
C VAL A 1086 35.47 10.93 33.92
N PRO A 1087 34.62 11.84 33.41
CA PRO A 1087 35.04 13.21 33.12
C PRO A 1087 35.40 13.96 34.41
N THR A 1088 34.61 13.72 35.46
CA THR A 1088 34.73 14.28 36.81
C THR A 1088 34.32 13.20 37.82
N LEU A 1089 34.84 13.26 39.06
CA LEU A 1089 34.65 12.18 40.05
C LEU A 1089 33.23 12.11 40.65
N ASP A 1090 32.53 13.24 40.63
CA ASP A 1090 31.15 13.45 41.08
C ASP A 1090 30.10 12.91 40.09
N ILE A 1091 30.47 12.62 38.83
CA ILE A 1091 29.49 12.30 37.78
C ILE A 1091 28.59 11.12 38.15
N ASP A 1092 27.27 11.34 38.13
CA ASP A 1092 26.28 10.27 38.32
C ASP A 1092 25.87 9.67 36.98
N THR A 1093 26.60 8.61 36.62
CA THR A 1093 26.18 7.66 35.59
C THR A 1093 25.93 6.31 36.24
N SER A 1094 25.02 5.51 35.69
CA SER A 1094 24.76 4.15 36.19
C SER A 1094 26.00 3.24 36.18
N LYS A 1095 27.04 3.55 35.39
CA LYS A 1095 28.34 2.85 35.46
C LYS A 1095 29.25 3.39 36.57
N ALA A 1096 29.28 4.71 36.81
CA ALA A 1096 30.00 5.29 37.94
C ALA A 1096 29.39 4.85 39.28
N GLU A 1097 28.05 4.91 39.43
CA GLU A 1097 27.34 4.33 40.57
C GLU A 1097 27.69 2.86 40.81
N ASN A 1098 27.60 2.02 39.77
CA ASN A 1098 27.91 0.59 39.89
C ASN A 1098 29.40 0.30 40.12
N ALA A 1099 30.29 1.26 39.84
CA ALA A 1099 31.71 1.19 40.18
C ALA A 1099 31.92 1.54 41.67
N ARG A 1100 31.32 2.64 42.15
CA ARG A 1100 31.29 3.02 43.58
C ARG A 1100 30.69 1.89 44.43
N LYS A 1101 29.53 1.34 44.04
CA LYS A 1101 28.85 0.19 44.69
C LYS A 1101 29.64 -1.12 44.67
N LYS A 1102 30.77 -1.19 43.95
CA LYS A 1102 31.70 -2.32 43.88
C LYS A 1102 33.11 -1.98 44.36
N ASN A 1103 33.29 -0.81 45.01
CA ASN A 1103 34.59 -0.28 45.47
C ASN A 1103 35.69 -0.27 44.37
N LEU A 1104 35.31 -0.01 43.11
CA LEU A 1104 36.24 0.13 42.00
C LEU A 1104 36.78 1.56 41.92
N ILE A 1105 38.04 1.69 41.48
CA ILE A 1105 38.72 2.99 41.36
C ILE A 1105 38.07 3.83 40.25
N LEU A 1106 37.61 5.02 40.58
CA LEU A 1106 37.22 6.08 39.63
C LEU A 1106 38.41 7.03 39.42
N MET A 1107 38.59 7.55 38.20
CA MET A 1107 39.71 8.43 37.85
C MET A 1107 39.33 9.36 36.67
N THR A 1108 39.87 10.57 36.62
CA THR A 1108 39.76 11.43 35.43
C THR A 1108 40.73 10.98 34.33
N PRO A 1109 40.47 11.26 33.03
CA PRO A 1109 41.42 10.94 31.96
C PRO A 1109 42.81 11.53 32.20
N ASP A 1110 42.92 12.77 32.69
CA ASP A 1110 44.21 13.42 32.95
C ASP A 1110 44.98 12.75 34.10
N ALA A 1111 44.29 12.36 35.17
CA ALA A 1111 44.89 11.63 36.28
C ALA A 1111 45.30 10.21 35.86
N PHE A 1112 44.55 9.58 34.96
CA PHE A 1112 44.92 8.29 34.38
C PHE A 1112 46.13 8.39 33.45
N VAL A 1113 46.20 9.42 32.60
CA VAL A 1113 47.39 9.71 31.78
C VAL A 1113 48.61 9.91 32.67
N LYS A 1114 48.55 10.86 33.63
CA LYS A 1114 49.65 11.16 34.55
C LYS A 1114 50.14 9.95 35.36
N LYS A 1115 49.30 8.93 35.57
CA LYS A 1115 49.64 7.71 36.31
C LYS A 1115 50.07 6.53 35.42
N TYR A 1116 49.58 6.45 34.18
CA TYR A 1116 49.67 5.23 33.36
C TYR A 1116 50.15 5.40 31.91
N LEU A 1117 50.30 6.63 31.36
CA LEU A 1117 50.56 6.89 29.93
C LEU A 1117 51.38 8.14 29.59
#